data_AF-A0A847JT78-F1
#
_entry.id   AF-A0A847JT78-F1
#
_cell.length_a   1.000
_cell.length_b   1.000
_cell.length_c   1.000
_cell.angle_alpha   90.00
_cell.angle_beta   90.00
_cell.angle_gamma   90.00
#
_symmetry.space_group_name_H-M   'P 1'
#
loop_
_entity.id
_entity.type
_entity.pdbx_description
1 polymer ?
#
loop_
_entity_poly.entity_id
_entity_poly.type
_entity_poly.pdbx_seq_one_letter_code
_entity_poly.pdbx_strand_id
1 'polypeptide(L)'
;MRTAGTRWAIAACLAMVCGGGVRAADVERLFDGRAAGAWDTARDSARLAAELAVSELTTVANPPSLRWRFVSRGPAYNDIFLRREIDRPFDAIRVRVRNAGAPMTLACKVGDANGSEWTANTVAMPESSDWVWVEFPWTAWKVASWSQDADGKLDFPLRYFTLIAFDVRPGVEYDLHVGAVEIVRPDRPVLKASISGLPPRVTAGRAYRVAIAFTVDRACHTDDAAIVFEQGGHERFRLPLRLPVAPTRLKPGQRIRLGLADVVIPRYARGGRHTARLMIGDARGDAGARRNVVVDARKPGVTVAEVKLHRGAPTLFINGKPHNGMAYAAYGPSVEVFTDFARAGVDLFTFSATPTEAGYGLSKTVWTAPGVYDYSEMDRRIAMVLQANPNAYFFPRLYLHAPRWWSERHPDDIVMMDPGDGKPIPFVHAGDKPAPSWVSEAWRKDTIEGLRRLIAHIESSPYADRCIGYHLASGTTEEWMMWGANEDQWVDYSAANVAAFRAWLRARYGSVEALRSAWNDSTVSFDSATVPTRAERARTYLGSLRDPDRERRVMDFYEYNSDHVADTICTFAGAVKSITGRRKTVGVFYGYLLQLCGEQRQQNAGHLALGKVLASPDIDFVCSPTGYAFRQVGGEGTSHFMSLFGSVRAHGKLWFNENDVRTSVSGGQPGEWGRPVDVAGDILQQDKELANALTNGAAQWWFDVGGNRYNDPRLMGRIGELTRAASRAVALDRTACDEVAMVVDERSLTCLRVGDPLGAMLLIGQIPALARIGAPVGHYLQSDLPRISDRKVFLFMTSFAPTEEERKAIDALKGGGRTLVFFYAPGLYRAGRLSGAAMEELTGIRIRRTAGPGPLRATLTGGSALTDGLVGMAVGADLNAEPAFVADDPDASVIARAADGSAAIVLKRHADWTSVYSAVPLWPARLLRNLCRSAGVHEYIATDDVVWATRGAVAVSAREGGQRLIHLPRAATVRDLFSGELVARDVLEFRADFAPLQTRAFALE
;
A
#
# COMPACT_ATOMS: atom_id res chain seq x y z
N MET A 1 37.15 66.05 27.68
CA MET A 1 37.32 67.48 27.33
C MET A 1 36.07 67.96 26.60
N ARG A 2 35.38 68.99 27.15
CA ARG A 2 34.47 70.01 26.52
C ARG A 2 33.35 69.51 25.58
N THR A 3 32.07 69.91 25.58
CA THR A 3 31.21 70.99 26.16
C THR A 3 29.76 70.63 25.71
N ALA A 4 28.73 70.51 26.57
CA ALA A 4 27.73 71.50 27.01
C ALA A 4 26.67 72.00 25.96
N GLY A 5 25.37 71.94 26.32
CA GLY A 5 24.23 72.71 25.73
C GLY A 5 22.95 71.89 25.38
N THR A 6 21.98 71.61 26.28
CA THR A 6 20.75 72.38 26.68
C THR A 6 19.70 72.55 25.54
N ARG A 7 18.55 71.84 25.43
CA ARG A 7 17.23 71.79 26.13
C ARG A 7 16.20 72.91 25.77
N TRP A 8 14.99 72.49 25.31
CA TRP A 8 13.67 73.19 25.12
C TRP A 8 13.53 74.20 23.95
N ALA A 9 12.39 74.53 23.31
CA ALA A 9 11.06 73.97 23.00
C ALA A 9 10.17 75.13 22.46
N ILE A 10 9.67 75.13 21.22
CA ILE A 10 8.53 75.94 20.69
C ILE A 10 7.97 75.16 19.47
N ALA A 11 6.86 74.44 19.51
CA ALA A 11 5.44 74.84 19.57
C ALA A 11 4.89 75.53 18.30
N ALA A 12 3.95 74.82 17.65
CA ALA A 12 2.83 75.31 16.84
C ALA A 12 3.09 75.99 15.48
N CYS A 13 2.87 75.23 14.40
CA CYS A 13 1.99 75.62 13.30
C CYS A 13 1.78 74.43 12.35
N LEU A 14 0.68 73.70 12.54
CA LEU A 14 -0.17 73.12 11.48
C LEU A 14 -1.12 72.09 12.12
N ALA A 15 -2.23 72.63 12.62
CA ALA A 15 -3.44 71.88 12.82
C ALA A 15 -4.16 71.72 11.47
N MET A 16 -4.77 70.55 11.30
CA MET A 16 -5.94 70.28 10.48
C MET A 16 -5.81 70.33 8.94
N VAL A 17 -5.52 69.15 8.38
CA VAL A 17 -6.46 68.49 7.46
C VAL A 17 -6.61 67.04 7.93
N CYS A 18 -7.77 66.72 8.50
CA CYS A 18 -8.22 65.34 8.71
C CYS A 18 -8.86 64.81 7.42
N GLY A 19 -8.70 63.51 7.19
CA GLY A 19 -9.70 62.71 6.48
C GLY A 19 -9.22 62.08 5.17
N GLY A 20 -9.09 60.75 5.16
CA GLY A 20 -8.93 59.98 3.92
C GLY A 20 -7.76 59.01 3.87
N GLY A 21 -7.44 58.32 4.96
CA GLY A 21 -6.57 57.13 4.89
C GLY A 21 -7.32 55.95 4.26
N VAL A 22 -7.47 55.92 2.94
CA VAL A 22 -7.82 54.69 2.23
C VAL A 22 -6.59 53.78 2.31
N ARG A 23 -6.56 52.90 3.30
CA ARG A 23 -5.55 51.83 3.40
C ARG A 23 -5.90 50.76 2.36
N ALA A 24 -4.97 50.50 1.43
CA ALA A 24 -5.13 49.50 0.38
C ALA A 24 -5.35 48.10 0.99
N ALA A 25 -6.34 47.37 0.48
CA ALA A 25 -6.57 45.96 0.83
C ALA A 25 -5.31 45.12 0.54
N ASP A 26 -5.02 44.12 1.37
CA ASP A 26 -3.96 43.13 1.12
C ASP A 26 -4.41 42.25 -0.05
N VAL A 27 -3.91 42.53 -1.26
CA VAL A 27 -4.24 41.77 -2.47
C VAL A 27 -3.12 40.79 -2.77
N GLU A 28 -3.44 39.51 -2.72
CA GLU A 28 -2.55 38.44 -3.09
C GLU A 28 -2.84 37.98 -4.52
N ARG A 29 -1.82 37.85 -5.36
CA ARG A 29 -1.98 37.44 -6.75
C ARG A 29 -1.71 35.95 -6.91
N LEU A 30 -2.76 35.17 -7.21
CA LEU A 30 -2.67 33.74 -7.50
C LEU A 30 -2.20 33.46 -8.93
N PHE A 31 -2.56 34.35 -9.86
CA PHE A 31 -2.21 34.24 -11.28
C PHE A 31 -2.11 35.64 -11.89
N ASP A 32 -1.11 35.86 -12.75
CA ASP A 32 -0.79 37.17 -13.33
C ASP A 32 -0.93 37.21 -14.86
N GLY A 33 -1.57 36.19 -15.45
CA GLY A 33 -1.71 36.06 -16.90
C GLY A 33 -0.54 35.32 -17.58
N ARG A 34 0.49 34.91 -16.83
CA ARG A 34 1.68 34.20 -17.37
C ARG A 34 1.70 32.74 -16.93
N ALA A 35 2.37 31.90 -17.73
CA ALA A 35 2.57 30.47 -17.48
C ALA A 35 1.28 29.62 -17.54
N ALA A 36 0.79 29.35 -18.75
CA ALA A 36 -0.35 28.44 -18.97
C ALA A 36 -0.17 27.06 -18.32
N GLY A 37 1.07 26.57 -18.14
CA GLY A 37 1.34 25.29 -17.46
C GLY A 37 0.97 25.24 -15.97
N ALA A 38 0.55 26.36 -15.37
CA ALA A 38 -0.04 26.36 -14.02
C ALA A 38 -1.52 25.93 -14.02
N TRP A 39 -2.13 25.82 -15.21
CA TRP A 39 -3.51 25.43 -15.42
C TRP A 39 -3.60 24.07 -16.11
N ASP A 40 -4.56 23.25 -15.71
CA ASP A 40 -4.90 21.99 -16.38
C ASP A 40 -6.42 21.82 -16.51
N THR A 41 -6.86 20.87 -17.33
CA THR A 41 -8.28 20.58 -17.56
C THR A 41 -8.82 19.48 -16.63
N ALA A 42 -7.97 18.88 -15.78
CA ALA A 42 -8.25 17.68 -14.99
C ALA A 42 -8.85 16.51 -15.79
N ARG A 43 -8.65 16.47 -17.12
CA ARG A 43 -9.13 15.42 -18.02
C ARG A 43 -7.94 14.80 -18.74
N ASP A 44 -7.96 13.47 -18.84
CA ASP A 44 -7.01 12.77 -19.71
C ASP A 44 -7.30 13.04 -21.20
N SER A 45 -6.35 12.66 -22.06
CA SER A 45 -6.46 12.90 -23.50
C SER A 45 -7.64 12.20 -24.17
N ALA A 46 -8.04 11.02 -23.68
CA ALA A 46 -9.16 10.26 -24.25
C ALA A 46 -10.49 10.94 -23.94
N ARG A 47 -10.68 11.35 -22.70
CA ARG A 47 -11.85 12.10 -22.24
C ARG A 47 -11.94 13.47 -22.92
N LEU A 48 -10.81 14.19 -23.06
CA LEU A 48 -10.78 15.45 -23.80
C LEU A 48 -11.24 15.29 -25.25
N ALA A 49 -10.74 14.26 -25.96
CA ALA A 49 -11.12 14.01 -27.34
C ALA A 49 -12.60 13.61 -27.50
N ALA A 50 -13.16 12.90 -26.51
CA ALA A 50 -14.56 12.51 -26.48
C ALA A 50 -15.49 13.70 -26.17
N GLU A 51 -15.11 14.56 -25.22
CA GLU A 51 -15.94 15.65 -24.73
C GLU A 51 -15.82 16.93 -25.56
N LEU A 52 -14.66 17.19 -26.17
CA LEU A 52 -14.34 18.45 -26.82
C LEU A 52 -13.77 18.22 -28.24
N ALA A 53 -14.22 19.02 -29.20
CA ALA A 53 -13.65 19.07 -30.55
C ALA A 53 -12.41 19.98 -30.61
N VAL A 54 -12.34 20.97 -29.71
CA VAL A 54 -11.19 21.86 -29.50
C VAL A 54 -11.02 22.02 -27.99
N SER A 55 -9.77 21.95 -27.49
CA SER A 55 -9.43 22.24 -26.10
C SER A 55 -8.00 22.80 -26.03
N GLU A 56 -7.89 24.12 -25.89
CA GLU A 56 -6.63 24.85 -25.96
C GLU A 56 -6.47 25.74 -24.72
N LEU A 57 -5.30 25.63 -24.09
CA LEU A 57 -4.82 26.51 -23.02
C LEU A 57 -3.49 27.11 -23.44
N THR A 58 -3.52 28.34 -23.95
CA THR A 58 -2.33 28.99 -24.54
C THR A 58 -2.00 30.29 -23.84
N THR A 59 -0.71 30.61 -23.74
CA THR A 59 -0.27 31.90 -23.18
C THR A 59 -0.26 32.96 -24.28
N VAL A 60 -0.87 34.11 -24.02
CA VAL A 60 -0.88 35.29 -24.89
C VAL A 60 0.01 36.36 -24.26
N ALA A 61 0.90 36.96 -25.04
CA ALA A 61 1.97 37.82 -24.51
C ALA A 61 1.53 39.28 -24.26
N ASN A 62 0.56 39.82 -25.01
CA ASN A 62 0.21 41.24 -24.92
C ASN A 62 -1.30 41.52 -25.12
N PRO A 63 -2.04 41.92 -24.07
CA PRO A 63 -1.63 41.87 -22.67
C PRO A 63 -1.44 40.41 -22.19
N PRO A 64 -0.54 40.14 -21.22
CA PRO A 64 -0.34 38.81 -20.66
C PRO A 64 -1.66 38.18 -20.21
N SER A 65 -2.01 37.03 -20.79
CA SER A 65 -3.21 36.28 -20.41
C SER A 65 -3.12 34.80 -20.79
N LEU A 66 -3.87 33.96 -20.08
CA LEU A 66 -4.22 32.62 -20.52
C LEU A 66 -5.42 32.71 -21.47
N ARG A 67 -5.30 32.18 -22.68
CA ARG A 67 -6.43 31.97 -23.60
C ARG A 67 -6.95 30.55 -23.42
N TRP A 68 -8.20 30.44 -23.00
CA TRP A 68 -8.96 29.20 -22.87
C TRP A 68 -9.98 29.11 -23.99
N ARG A 69 -9.65 28.30 -25.01
CA ARG A 69 -10.46 28.12 -26.20
C ARG A 69 -10.95 26.68 -26.32
N PHE A 70 -12.24 26.49 -26.54
CA PHE A 70 -12.80 25.15 -26.65
C PHE A 70 -14.10 25.09 -27.46
N VAL A 71 -14.43 23.88 -27.92
CA VAL A 71 -15.68 23.53 -28.62
C VAL A 71 -16.20 22.23 -28.02
N SER A 72 -17.40 22.25 -27.43
CA SER A 72 -17.99 21.05 -26.82
C SER A 72 -18.58 20.09 -27.86
N ARG A 73 -18.50 18.78 -27.60
CA ARG A 73 -19.20 17.72 -28.35
C ARG A 73 -20.49 17.26 -27.66
N GLY A 74 -20.71 17.64 -26.40
CA GLY A 74 -21.82 17.11 -25.61
C GLY A 74 -22.00 17.78 -24.25
N PRO A 75 -20.96 17.87 -23.40
CA PRO A 75 -21.09 18.48 -22.07
C PRO A 75 -21.60 19.92 -22.12
N ALA A 76 -22.52 20.24 -21.21
CA ALA A 76 -23.09 21.58 -21.04
C ALA A 76 -22.19 22.55 -20.24
N TYR A 77 -21.00 22.09 -19.86
CA TYR A 77 -20.00 22.88 -19.16
C TYR A 77 -18.58 22.47 -19.57
N ASN A 78 -17.61 23.32 -19.26
CA ASN A 78 -16.18 23.02 -19.28
C ASN A 78 -15.49 23.71 -18.11
N ASP A 79 -14.35 23.21 -17.64
CA ASP A 79 -13.64 23.77 -16.49
C ASP A 79 -12.12 23.62 -16.58
N ILE A 80 -11.42 24.54 -15.91
CA ILE A 80 -9.96 24.60 -15.86
C ILE A 80 -9.48 24.89 -14.44
N PHE A 81 -8.40 24.22 -14.03
CA PHE A 81 -7.90 24.18 -12.67
C PHE A 81 -6.57 24.90 -12.55
N LEU A 82 -6.51 25.92 -11.70
CA LEU A 82 -5.28 26.53 -11.21
C LEU A 82 -4.81 25.77 -9.97
N ARG A 83 -3.72 25.01 -10.09
CA ARG A 83 -3.15 24.18 -9.01
C ARG A 83 -2.32 25.00 -8.02
N ARG A 84 -2.98 25.97 -7.37
CA ARG A 84 -2.39 26.83 -6.34
C ARG A 84 -3.18 26.72 -5.05
N GLU A 85 -2.46 26.52 -3.95
CA GLU A 85 -3.02 26.48 -2.61
C GLU A 85 -3.45 27.87 -2.16
N ILE A 86 -4.60 27.98 -1.50
CA ILE A 86 -5.03 29.18 -0.78
C ILE A 86 -5.01 28.84 0.70
N ASP A 87 -4.16 29.50 1.46
CA ASP A 87 -3.76 29.08 2.83
C ASP A 87 -4.59 29.71 3.97
N ARG A 88 -5.42 30.72 3.66
CA ARG A 88 -6.21 31.47 4.65
C ARG A 88 -7.53 32.00 4.07
N PRO A 89 -8.48 32.43 4.92
CA PRO A 89 -9.69 33.12 4.50
C PRO A 89 -9.45 34.36 3.64
N PHE A 90 -10.47 34.74 2.87
CA PHE A 90 -10.47 35.88 1.96
C PHE A 90 -11.83 36.58 1.99
N ASP A 91 -11.86 37.85 1.60
CA ASP A 91 -13.11 38.61 1.41
C ASP A 91 -13.73 38.31 0.05
N ALA A 92 -12.88 38.19 -0.98
CA ALA A 92 -13.29 37.79 -2.31
C ALA A 92 -12.12 37.17 -3.10
N ILE A 93 -12.47 36.31 -4.06
CA ILE A 93 -11.57 35.99 -5.18
C ILE A 93 -12.07 36.77 -6.38
N ARG A 94 -11.21 37.55 -7.02
CA ARG A 94 -11.54 38.27 -8.25
C ARG A 94 -10.71 37.78 -9.42
N VAL A 95 -11.34 37.70 -10.58
CA VAL A 95 -10.74 37.17 -11.81
C VAL A 95 -10.90 38.21 -12.90
N ARG A 96 -9.78 38.60 -13.51
CA ARG A 96 -9.78 39.52 -14.65
C ARG A 96 -9.93 38.71 -15.92
N VAL A 97 -11.04 38.88 -16.62
CA VAL A 97 -11.38 38.09 -17.81
C VAL A 97 -11.82 38.95 -18.99
N ARG A 98 -11.72 38.40 -20.20
CA ARG A 98 -12.27 38.96 -21.44
C ARG A 98 -12.83 37.81 -22.29
N ASN A 99 -14.12 37.85 -22.63
CA ASN A 99 -14.75 36.83 -23.48
C ASN A 99 -14.71 37.26 -24.95
N ALA A 100 -13.88 36.61 -25.75
CA ALA A 100 -13.72 36.85 -27.19
C ALA A 100 -14.49 35.83 -28.05
N GLY A 101 -15.28 34.94 -27.44
CA GLY A 101 -16.09 33.94 -28.13
C GLY A 101 -17.57 34.03 -27.76
N ALA A 102 -18.29 32.92 -27.94
CA ALA A 102 -19.73 32.89 -27.67
C ALA A 102 -20.08 33.25 -26.21
N PRO A 103 -21.26 33.84 -25.96
CA PRO A 103 -21.74 34.11 -24.60
C PRO A 103 -21.78 32.83 -23.75
N MET A 104 -21.28 32.92 -22.52
CA MET A 104 -21.24 31.82 -21.55
C MET A 104 -21.59 32.32 -20.14
N THR A 105 -21.79 31.41 -19.20
CA THR A 105 -21.90 31.75 -17.77
C THR A 105 -20.65 31.30 -17.03
N LEU A 106 -19.93 32.21 -16.40
CA LEU A 106 -18.72 31.90 -15.64
C LEU A 106 -19.05 31.62 -14.17
N ALA A 107 -18.49 30.58 -13.61
CA ALA A 107 -18.49 30.27 -12.19
C ALA A 107 -17.07 29.87 -11.73
N CYS A 108 -16.91 29.62 -10.43
CA CYS A 108 -15.68 29.06 -9.89
C CYS A 108 -15.95 28.03 -8.80
N LYS A 109 -14.97 27.14 -8.60
CA LYS A 109 -14.96 26.19 -7.47
C LYS A 109 -13.58 26.04 -6.84
N VAL A 110 -13.55 25.61 -5.58
CA VAL A 110 -12.35 25.26 -4.81
C VAL A 110 -12.55 23.91 -4.13
N GLY A 111 -11.46 23.19 -3.90
CA GLY A 111 -11.47 22.00 -3.03
C GLY A 111 -10.86 22.35 -1.67
N ASP A 112 -11.57 22.07 -0.58
CA ASP A 112 -11.10 22.39 0.77
C ASP A 112 -10.11 21.35 1.32
N ALA A 113 -9.61 21.59 2.53
CA ALA A 113 -8.64 20.71 3.19
C ALA A 113 -9.21 19.33 3.57
N ASN A 114 -10.53 19.23 3.76
CA ASN A 114 -11.22 18.04 4.22
C ASN A 114 -11.77 17.17 3.09
N GLY A 115 -11.73 17.65 1.84
CA GLY A 115 -12.15 16.88 0.67
C GLY A 115 -13.36 17.45 -0.06
N SER A 116 -14.07 18.39 0.53
CA SER A 116 -15.32 18.94 -0.02
C SER A 116 -15.02 19.96 -1.13
N GLU A 117 -15.90 20.02 -2.13
CA GLU A 117 -15.85 21.05 -3.17
C GLU A 117 -16.88 22.14 -2.88
N TRP A 118 -16.45 23.39 -3.06
CA TRP A 118 -17.25 24.58 -2.82
C TRP A 118 -17.34 25.40 -4.09
N THR A 119 -18.50 25.99 -4.37
CA THR A 119 -18.77 26.84 -5.54
C THR A 119 -19.27 28.21 -5.12
N ALA A 120 -18.99 29.23 -5.93
CA ALA A 120 -19.49 30.60 -5.73
C ALA A 120 -20.71 30.91 -6.63
N ASN A 121 -21.07 32.20 -6.72
CA ASN A 121 -22.06 32.72 -7.65
C ASN A 121 -21.63 32.57 -9.12
N THR A 122 -22.62 32.56 -10.01
CA THR A 122 -22.45 32.58 -11.47
C THR A 122 -22.51 34.00 -12.02
N VAL A 123 -21.74 34.30 -13.06
CA VAL A 123 -21.67 35.60 -13.70
C VAL A 123 -21.79 35.44 -15.22
N ALA A 124 -22.77 36.11 -15.82
CA ALA A 124 -22.96 36.08 -17.27
C ALA A 124 -21.79 36.79 -17.99
N MET A 125 -21.23 36.15 -19.00
CA MET A 125 -20.11 36.63 -19.79
C MET A 125 -20.55 36.80 -21.25
N PRO A 126 -21.12 37.95 -21.64
CA PRO A 126 -21.37 38.25 -23.04
C PRO A 126 -20.06 38.37 -23.80
N GLU A 127 -20.13 38.22 -25.12
CA GLU A 127 -19.00 38.54 -26.01
C GLU A 127 -18.62 40.02 -25.82
N SER A 128 -17.34 40.28 -25.56
CA SER A 128 -16.84 41.64 -25.30
C SER A 128 -15.35 41.76 -25.60
N SER A 129 -14.97 42.87 -26.23
CA SER A 129 -13.57 43.24 -26.43
C SER A 129 -12.88 43.74 -25.15
N ASP A 130 -13.64 44.07 -24.10
CA ASP A 130 -13.14 44.71 -22.89
C ASP A 130 -12.80 43.72 -21.77
N TRP A 131 -11.80 44.07 -20.99
CA TRP A 131 -11.42 43.32 -19.79
C TRP A 131 -12.31 43.72 -18.61
N VAL A 132 -12.92 42.74 -17.96
CA VAL A 132 -13.74 42.94 -16.76
C VAL A 132 -13.15 42.20 -15.56
N TRP A 133 -13.36 42.74 -14.37
CA TRP A 133 -13.13 42.01 -13.13
C TRP A 133 -14.44 41.36 -12.70
N VAL A 134 -14.42 40.04 -12.58
CA VAL A 134 -15.49 39.25 -11.99
C VAL A 134 -15.10 38.95 -10.55
N GLU A 135 -15.99 39.23 -9.60
CA GLU A 135 -15.71 39.07 -8.18
C GLU A 135 -16.61 37.99 -7.57
N PHE A 136 -16.00 37.09 -6.81
CA PHE A 136 -16.62 35.99 -6.09
C PHE A 136 -16.44 36.22 -4.58
N PRO A 137 -17.34 36.98 -3.94
CA PRO A 137 -17.22 37.32 -2.53
C PRO A 137 -17.39 36.07 -1.65
N TRP A 138 -16.74 36.04 -0.50
CA TRP A 138 -16.81 34.95 0.49
C TRP A 138 -18.24 34.50 0.79
N THR A 139 -19.16 35.45 0.90
CA THR A 139 -20.58 35.20 1.19
C THR A 139 -21.34 34.45 0.09
N ALA A 140 -20.78 34.36 -1.11
CA ALA A 140 -21.37 33.60 -2.22
C ALA A 140 -20.92 32.13 -2.26
N TRP A 141 -19.92 31.75 -1.47
CA TRP A 141 -19.39 30.39 -1.44
C TRP A 141 -20.29 29.45 -0.64
N LYS A 142 -20.60 28.30 -1.23
CA LYS A 142 -21.39 27.22 -0.62
C LYS A 142 -20.89 25.86 -1.08
N VAL A 143 -21.15 24.82 -0.30
CA VAL A 143 -20.88 23.43 -0.70
C VAL A 143 -21.52 23.19 -2.07
N ALA A 144 -20.72 22.69 -3.00
CA ALA A 144 -21.21 22.39 -4.34
C ALA A 144 -22.32 21.32 -4.27
N SER A 145 -23.31 21.40 -5.15
CA SER A 145 -24.48 20.49 -5.09
C SER A 145 -24.13 19.02 -5.29
N TRP A 146 -22.93 18.72 -5.81
CA TRP A 146 -22.38 17.38 -6.01
C TRP A 146 -21.34 17.00 -4.93
N SER A 147 -21.16 17.81 -3.90
CA SER A 147 -20.23 17.56 -2.79
C SER A 147 -20.97 17.50 -1.46
N GLN A 148 -20.34 16.89 -0.45
CA GLN A 148 -20.83 16.83 0.91
C GLN A 148 -19.75 17.38 1.84
N ASP A 149 -20.16 18.21 2.79
CA ASP A 149 -19.30 18.76 3.82
C ASP A 149 -19.86 18.43 5.21
N ALA A 150 -18.96 18.13 6.15
CA ALA A 150 -19.35 17.55 7.43
C ALA A 150 -19.82 18.59 8.46
N ASP A 151 -19.31 19.82 8.41
CA ASP A 151 -19.55 20.83 9.45
C ASP A 151 -20.03 22.19 8.91
N GLY A 152 -20.19 22.31 7.59
CA GLY A 152 -20.67 23.50 6.90
C GLY A 152 -19.62 24.60 6.80
N LYS A 153 -18.32 24.27 6.87
CA LYS A 153 -17.23 25.25 6.86
C LYS A 153 -16.25 25.00 5.72
N LEU A 154 -15.81 26.11 5.12
CA LEU A 154 -14.79 26.08 4.08
C LEU A 154 -13.40 25.99 4.73
N ASP A 155 -12.84 24.78 4.78
CA ASP A 155 -11.60 24.48 5.49
C ASP A 155 -10.32 24.76 4.69
N PHE A 156 -9.36 25.42 5.35
CA PHE A 156 -8.08 25.78 4.77
C PHE A 156 -6.96 24.78 5.15
N PRO A 157 -5.97 24.57 4.27
CA PRO A 157 -5.79 25.24 2.98
C PRO A 157 -6.70 24.69 1.86
N LEU A 158 -7.16 25.58 0.97
CA LEU A 158 -7.85 25.19 -0.26
C LEU A 158 -6.82 24.68 -1.27
N ARG A 159 -7.07 23.50 -1.84
CA ARG A 159 -6.09 22.76 -2.65
C ARG A 159 -5.93 23.29 -4.08
N TYR A 160 -6.96 23.94 -4.63
CA TYR A 160 -6.97 24.49 -5.99
C TYR A 160 -8.08 25.54 -6.16
N PHE A 161 -7.95 26.36 -7.20
CA PHE A 161 -9.00 27.26 -7.70
C PHE A 161 -9.39 26.86 -9.13
N THR A 162 -10.67 26.85 -9.46
CA THR A 162 -11.19 26.39 -10.75
C THR A 162 -12.08 27.44 -11.36
N LEU A 163 -11.98 27.66 -12.68
CA LEU A 163 -12.97 28.39 -13.46
C LEU A 163 -13.85 27.42 -14.22
N ILE A 164 -15.16 27.67 -14.22
CA ILE A 164 -16.16 26.83 -14.89
C ILE A 164 -16.95 27.69 -15.86
N ALA A 165 -17.03 27.26 -17.11
CA ALA A 165 -17.92 27.81 -18.13
C ALA A 165 -19.16 26.93 -18.21
N PHE A 166 -20.32 27.50 -17.90
CA PHE A 166 -21.65 26.94 -18.07
C PHE A 166 -22.35 27.52 -19.30
N ASP A 167 -23.52 26.96 -19.63
CA ASP A 167 -24.31 27.29 -20.83
C ASP A 167 -23.53 27.02 -22.13
N VAL A 168 -22.69 25.99 -22.07
CA VAL A 168 -21.89 25.53 -23.21
C VAL A 168 -22.76 24.68 -24.13
N ARG A 169 -22.78 25.01 -25.42
CA ARG A 169 -23.54 24.27 -26.44
C ARG A 169 -22.61 23.48 -27.36
N PRO A 170 -23.00 22.26 -27.77
CA PRO A 170 -22.22 21.48 -28.71
C PRO A 170 -21.99 22.23 -30.03
N GLY A 171 -20.77 22.13 -30.57
CA GLY A 171 -20.40 22.72 -31.87
C GLY A 171 -20.19 24.24 -31.87
N VAL A 172 -20.39 24.93 -30.74
CA VAL A 172 -20.12 26.37 -30.59
C VAL A 172 -18.71 26.59 -30.05
N GLU A 173 -18.00 27.58 -30.60
CA GLU A 173 -16.67 27.97 -30.12
C GLU A 173 -16.76 29.01 -29.00
N TYR A 174 -16.04 28.72 -27.91
CA TYR A 174 -15.88 29.58 -26.75
C TYR A 174 -14.42 29.97 -26.63
N ASP A 175 -14.15 31.24 -26.30
CA ASP A 175 -12.80 31.80 -26.22
C ASP A 175 -12.71 32.82 -25.09
N LEU A 176 -12.22 32.40 -23.92
CA LEU A 176 -12.10 33.23 -22.74
C LEU A 176 -10.62 33.51 -22.43
N HIS A 177 -10.28 34.78 -22.30
CA HIS A 177 -8.97 35.19 -21.81
C HIS A 177 -9.01 35.46 -20.31
N VAL A 178 -8.04 34.94 -19.56
CA VAL A 178 -7.84 35.17 -18.11
C VAL A 178 -6.54 35.93 -17.91
N GLY A 179 -6.62 37.17 -17.45
CA GLY A 179 -5.49 38.07 -17.29
C GLY A 179 -4.93 38.10 -15.87
N ALA A 180 -5.74 37.78 -14.85
CA ALA A 180 -5.30 37.67 -13.47
C ALA A 180 -6.32 36.93 -12.61
N VAL A 181 -5.83 36.28 -11.55
CA VAL A 181 -6.63 35.80 -10.41
C VAL A 181 -6.02 36.40 -9.15
N GLU A 182 -6.83 37.14 -8.39
CA GLU A 182 -6.39 37.82 -7.18
C GLU A 182 -7.31 37.46 -6.01
N ILE A 183 -6.71 37.23 -4.84
CA ILE A 183 -7.40 37.09 -3.58
C ILE A 183 -7.37 38.43 -2.88
N VAL A 184 -8.55 38.96 -2.57
CA VAL A 184 -8.72 40.13 -1.71
C VAL A 184 -8.78 39.64 -0.27
N ARG A 185 -7.78 40.00 0.54
CA ARG A 185 -7.67 39.54 1.91
C ARG A 185 -8.30 40.56 2.87
N PRO A 186 -8.96 40.10 3.95
CA PRO A 186 -9.48 41.00 4.98
C PRO A 186 -8.37 41.80 5.66
N ASP A 187 -8.68 43.04 6.04
CA ASP A 187 -7.83 43.86 6.91
C ASP A 187 -7.75 43.21 8.29
N ARG A 188 -6.62 42.55 8.58
CA ARG A 188 -6.42 41.74 9.78
C ARG A 188 -6.52 42.60 11.05
N PRO A 189 -7.14 42.09 12.14
CA PRO A 189 -7.10 42.76 13.42
C PRO A 189 -5.66 42.98 13.89
N VAL A 190 -5.41 44.07 14.60
CA VAL A 190 -4.13 44.35 15.26
C VAL A 190 -4.17 43.82 16.69
N LEU A 191 -3.29 42.87 17.00
CA LEU A 191 -3.15 42.28 18.32
C LEU A 191 -2.06 43.03 19.11
N LYS A 192 -2.46 43.69 20.21
CA LYS A 192 -1.53 44.17 21.24
C LYS A 192 -1.51 43.17 22.38
N ALA A 193 -0.35 42.58 22.66
CA ALA A 193 -0.25 41.50 23.62
C ALA A 193 0.97 41.60 24.54
N SER A 194 0.91 40.84 25.63
CA SER A 194 2.03 40.60 26.52
C SER A 194 2.02 39.15 26.97
N ILE A 195 3.17 38.49 26.81
CA ILE A 195 3.44 37.15 27.32
C ILE A 195 4.46 37.29 28.45
N SER A 196 4.11 36.82 29.66
CA SER A 196 4.99 36.77 30.84
C SER A 196 4.95 35.38 31.49
N GLY A 197 5.98 35.05 32.26
CA GLY A 197 6.11 33.72 32.89
C GLY A 197 6.68 32.62 31.98
N LEU A 198 6.79 32.85 30.67
CA LEU A 198 7.55 31.97 29.76
C LEU A 198 9.05 32.33 29.84
N PRO A 199 9.91 31.47 30.43
CA PRO A 199 11.33 31.77 30.56
C PRO A 199 12.03 31.77 29.19
N PRO A 200 13.19 32.46 29.05
CA PRO A 200 13.96 32.47 27.81
C PRO A 200 14.54 31.09 27.44
N ARG A 201 14.48 30.13 28.35
CA ARG A 201 14.89 28.74 28.13
C ARG A 201 13.84 27.80 28.74
N VAL A 202 13.32 26.88 27.93
CA VAL A 202 12.31 25.89 28.32
C VAL A 202 12.79 24.48 27.97
N THR A 203 12.22 23.46 28.60
CA THR A 203 12.57 22.05 28.43
C THR A 203 11.37 21.31 27.87
N ALA A 204 11.60 20.50 26.82
CA ALA A 204 10.59 19.64 26.25
C ALA A 204 9.98 18.69 27.30
N GLY A 205 8.65 18.52 27.28
CA GLY A 205 7.89 17.70 28.23
C GLY A 205 7.57 18.38 29.56
N ARG A 206 8.04 19.61 29.81
CA ARG A 206 7.78 20.34 31.05
C ARG A 206 6.64 21.35 30.90
N ALA A 207 5.85 21.49 31.95
CA ALA A 207 4.82 22.52 32.09
C ALA A 207 5.41 23.84 32.59
N TYR A 208 4.94 24.95 32.03
CA TYR A 208 5.29 26.32 32.42
C TYR A 208 4.02 27.12 32.67
N ARG A 209 4.03 27.95 33.71
CA ARG A 209 2.92 28.87 34.00
C ARG A 209 3.15 30.18 33.26
N VAL A 210 2.28 30.46 32.30
CA VAL A 210 2.37 31.65 31.46
C VAL A 210 1.14 32.52 31.69
N ALA A 211 1.38 33.81 31.94
CA ALA A 211 0.32 34.80 31.98
C ALA A 211 0.26 35.52 30.63
N ILE A 212 -0.95 35.64 30.09
CA ILE A 212 -1.19 36.22 28.77
C ILE A 212 -2.23 37.31 28.93
N ALA A 213 -1.90 38.51 28.48
CA ALA A 213 -2.86 39.60 28.37
C ALA A 213 -2.81 40.21 26.97
N PHE A 214 -3.98 40.41 26.37
CA PHE A 214 -4.07 40.98 25.03
C PHE A 214 -5.35 41.78 24.79
N THR A 215 -5.33 42.58 23.73
CA THR A 215 -6.47 43.27 23.13
C THR A 215 -6.37 43.18 21.60
N VAL A 216 -7.51 43.07 20.92
CA VAL A 216 -7.63 43.22 19.47
C VAL A 216 -8.39 44.50 19.15
N ASP A 217 -8.05 45.19 18.07
CA ASP A 217 -8.74 46.42 17.65
C ASP A 217 -10.07 46.16 16.93
N ARG A 218 -10.33 44.92 16.49
CA ARG A 218 -11.59 44.44 15.93
C ARG A 218 -11.73 42.92 16.13
N ALA A 219 -12.92 42.38 15.88
CA ALA A 219 -13.16 40.94 15.94
C ALA A 219 -12.27 40.19 14.93
N CYS A 220 -11.79 39.00 15.31
CA CYS A 220 -11.02 38.15 14.40
C CYS A 220 -11.94 37.42 13.42
N HIS A 221 -11.36 36.86 12.35
CA HIS A 221 -12.11 36.08 11.36
C HIS A 221 -12.09 34.58 11.66
N THR A 222 -11.08 34.10 12.41
CA THR A 222 -10.98 32.70 12.85
C THR A 222 -10.92 32.61 14.37
N ASP A 223 -11.26 31.44 14.92
CA ASP A 223 -11.31 31.21 16.37
C ASP A 223 -10.01 30.61 16.96
N ASP A 224 -8.97 30.47 16.15
CA ASP A 224 -7.70 29.87 16.58
C ASP A 224 -7.03 30.67 17.69
N ALA A 225 -6.55 30.00 18.74
CA ALA A 225 -5.76 30.65 19.78
C ALA A 225 -4.64 29.73 20.24
N ALA A 226 -3.39 30.18 20.12
CA ALA A 226 -2.25 29.36 20.47
C ALA A 226 -0.99 30.19 20.78
N ILE A 227 -0.03 29.58 21.47
CA ILE A 227 1.37 30.01 21.41
C ILE A 227 2.07 29.16 20.36
N VAL A 228 2.50 29.78 19.27
CA VAL A 228 3.17 29.12 18.14
C VAL A 228 4.67 29.28 18.30
N PHE A 229 5.42 28.19 18.26
CA PHE A 229 6.88 28.19 18.29
C PHE A 229 7.42 28.06 16.87
N GLU A 230 8.14 29.07 16.41
CA GLU A 230 8.66 29.17 15.06
C GLU A 230 10.19 29.09 15.05
N GLN A 231 10.75 28.39 14.06
CA GLN A 231 12.20 28.30 13.84
C GLN A 231 12.51 28.34 12.35
N GLY A 232 13.28 29.35 11.94
CA GLY A 232 13.59 29.59 10.53
C GLY A 232 12.40 30.08 9.72
N GLY A 233 11.44 30.78 10.36
CA GLY A 233 10.22 31.26 9.71
C GLY A 233 9.10 30.22 9.57
N HIS A 234 9.37 28.97 9.96
CA HIS A 234 8.38 27.89 9.94
C HIS A 234 7.90 27.57 11.35
N GLU A 235 6.60 27.33 11.48
CA GLU A 235 6.03 26.74 12.69
C GLU A 235 6.61 25.35 12.93
N ARG A 236 7.06 25.10 14.17
CA ARG A 236 7.57 23.80 14.61
C ARG A 236 6.56 23.05 15.47
N PHE A 237 5.85 23.77 16.32
CA PHE A 237 4.73 23.27 17.11
C PHE A 237 3.93 24.44 17.66
N ARG A 238 2.67 24.19 18.03
CA ARG A 238 1.81 25.18 18.70
C ARG A 238 1.22 24.61 19.98
N LEU A 239 0.96 25.50 20.93
CA LEU A 239 0.34 25.20 22.22
C LEU A 239 -1.06 25.83 22.22
N PRO A 240 -2.14 25.06 22.00
CA PRO A 240 -3.49 25.59 21.98
C PRO A 240 -3.84 26.30 23.29
N LEU A 241 -4.53 27.43 23.20
CA LEU A 241 -4.99 28.22 24.33
C LEU A 241 -6.52 28.16 24.39
N ARG A 242 -7.05 27.84 25.57
CA ARG A 242 -8.50 27.95 25.82
C ARG A 242 -8.82 29.39 26.22
N LEU A 243 -9.56 30.09 25.38
CA LEU A 243 -10.03 31.43 25.65
C LEU A 243 -11.43 31.42 26.26
N PRO A 244 -11.77 32.36 27.16
CA PRO A 244 -13.12 32.48 27.71
C PRO A 244 -14.14 32.97 26.67
N VAL A 245 -13.68 33.62 25.60
CA VAL A 245 -14.49 34.12 24.49
C VAL A 245 -13.75 33.77 23.21
N ALA A 246 -14.49 33.23 22.23
CA ALA A 246 -13.95 32.90 20.91
C ALA A 246 -13.42 34.18 20.21
N PRO A 247 -12.25 34.15 19.54
CA PRO A 247 -11.67 35.32 18.89
C PRO A 247 -12.62 36.08 17.93
N THR A 248 -13.51 35.38 17.24
CA THR A 248 -14.54 35.96 16.36
C THR A 248 -15.60 36.78 17.11
N ARG A 249 -15.73 36.57 18.43
CA ARG A 249 -16.70 37.24 19.31
C ARG A 249 -16.07 38.28 20.24
N LEU A 250 -14.78 38.58 20.06
CA LEU A 250 -14.09 39.60 20.85
C LEU A 250 -14.54 41.01 20.44
N LYS A 251 -14.86 41.83 21.44
CA LYS A 251 -15.18 43.25 21.19
C LYS A 251 -13.89 44.04 20.96
N PRO A 252 -13.88 45.03 20.05
CA PRO A 252 -12.78 45.99 19.90
C PRO A 252 -12.28 46.54 21.23
N GLY A 253 -10.98 46.45 21.50
CA GLY A 253 -10.35 46.94 22.73
C GLY A 253 -10.65 46.13 23.99
N GLN A 254 -11.43 45.05 23.92
CA GLN A 254 -11.71 44.17 25.06
C GLN A 254 -10.41 43.55 25.56
N ARG A 255 -10.08 43.80 26.84
CA ARG A 255 -8.89 43.23 27.46
C ARG A 255 -9.16 41.83 27.96
N ILE A 256 -8.51 40.86 27.34
CA ILE A 256 -8.50 39.46 27.80
C ILE A 256 -7.27 39.25 28.66
N ARG A 257 -7.46 38.63 29.83
CA ARG A 257 -6.39 38.16 30.71
C ARG A 257 -6.61 36.68 30.97
N LEU A 258 -5.71 35.87 30.44
CA LEU A 258 -5.56 34.50 30.89
C LEU A 258 -4.62 34.56 32.09
N GLY A 259 -5.04 33.99 33.22
CA GLY A 259 -4.20 33.86 34.42
C GLY A 259 -2.96 32.99 34.16
N LEU A 260 -2.42 32.36 35.20
CA LEU A 260 -1.32 31.39 35.04
C LEU A 260 -1.85 30.15 34.29
N ALA A 261 -1.79 30.17 32.96
CA ALA A 261 -2.11 29.02 32.13
C ALA A 261 -0.93 28.06 32.11
N ASP A 262 -1.19 26.79 32.40
CA ASP A 262 -0.17 25.74 32.26
C ASP A 262 -0.01 25.42 30.77
N VAL A 263 1.15 25.77 30.22
CA VAL A 263 1.54 25.40 28.86
C VAL A 263 2.61 24.32 28.92
N VAL A 264 2.34 23.17 28.30
CA VAL A 264 3.28 22.03 28.27
C VAL A 264 4.05 22.09 26.97
N ILE A 265 5.38 22.22 27.04
CA ILE A 265 6.21 22.09 25.85
C ILE A 265 6.14 20.62 25.40
N PRO A 266 5.81 20.31 24.13
CA PRO A 266 5.69 18.93 23.66
C PRO A 266 6.94 18.11 23.98
N ARG A 267 6.76 16.87 24.43
CA ARG A 267 7.85 15.94 24.79
C ARG A 267 8.87 15.75 23.67
N TYR A 268 8.41 15.87 22.43
CA TYR A 268 9.18 15.70 21.20
C TYR A 268 9.47 17.01 20.46
N ALA A 269 9.38 18.14 21.15
CA ALA A 269 9.73 19.43 20.56
C ALA A 269 11.21 19.46 20.14
N ARG A 270 11.49 19.91 18.91
CA ARG A 270 12.87 20.13 18.43
C ARG A 270 13.55 21.22 19.26
N GLY A 271 14.83 21.00 19.54
CA GLY A 271 15.63 21.92 20.33
C GLY A 271 16.11 23.13 19.55
N GLY A 272 16.75 24.06 20.26
CA GLY A 272 17.39 25.24 19.68
C GLY A 272 16.59 26.52 19.91
N ARG A 273 16.95 27.58 19.17
CA ARG A 273 16.31 28.90 19.31
C ARG A 273 15.01 28.95 18.50
N HIS A 274 13.93 29.32 19.17
CA HIS A 274 12.59 29.53 18.62
C HIS A 274 12.11 30.95 18.91
N THR A 275 11.13 31.39 18.12
CA THR A 275 10.29 32.54 18.43
C THR A 275 8.93 32.01 18.88
N ALA A 276 8.59 32.17 20.14
CA ALA A 276 7.24 31.94 20.65
C ALA A 276 6.37 33.16 20.33
N ARG A 277 5.33 32.96 19.52
CA ARG A 277 4.40 33.99 19.07
C ARG A 277 3.00 33.68 19.57
N LEU A 278 2.34 34.65 20.19
CA LEU A 278 0.91 34.56 20.49
C LEU A 278 0.12 34.72 19.18
N MET A 279 -0.72 33.75 18.89
CA MET A 279 -1.69 33.73 17.80
C MET A 279 -3.09 33.82 18.40
N ILE A 280 -3.90 34.78 17.94
CA ILE A 280 -5.30 34.98 18.30
C ILE A 280 -6.05 35.28 17.00
N GLY A 281 -6.89 34.36 16.56
CA GLY A 281 -7.43 34.29 15.22
C GLY A 281 -6.38 34.54 14.15
N ASP A 282 -6.73 35.39 13.21
CA ASP A 282 -5.89 35.88 12.12
C ASP A 282 -5.17 37.21 12.45
N ALA A 283 -5.22 37.67 13.70
CA ALA A 283 -4.72 38.98 14.09
C ALA A 283 -3.19 39.13 13.93
N ARG A 284 -2.76 40.30 13.44
CA ARG A 284 -1.35 40.68 13.32
C ARG A 284 -0.82 41.16 14.67
N GLY A 285 0.01 40.33 15.31
CA GLY A 285 0.67 40.64 16.58
C GLY A 285 1.72 41.76 16.50
N ASP A 286 1.78 42.57 17.56
CA ASP A 286 2.87 43.49 17.84
C ASP A 286 4.14 42.78 18.37
N ALA A 287 5.16 43.56 18.74
CA ALA A 287 6.38 43.00 19.33
C ALA A 287 6.15 42.34 20.69
N GLY A 288 5.12 42.77 21.45
CA GLY A 288 4.74 42.20 22.74
C GLY A 288 4.11 40.81 22.64
N ALA A 289 3.58 40.46 21.48
CA ALA A 289 3.10 39.13 21.12
C ALA A 289 4.23 38.11 20.84
N ARG A 290 5.52 38.49 20.91
CA ARG A 290 6.66 37.63 20.58
C ARG A 290 7.68 37.53 21.70
N ARG A 291 8.26 36.34 21.86
CA ARG A 291 9.35 36.03 22.79
C ARG A 291 10.35 35.09 22.14
N ASN A 292 11.64 35.40 22.25
CA ASN A 292 12.68 34.45 21.90
C ASN A 292 12.83 33.43 23.03
N VAL A 293 12.79 32.15 22.69
CA VAL A 293 12.86 31.05 23.64
C VAL A 293 13.81 29.98 23.10
N VAL A 294 14.72 29.51 23.93
CA VAL A 294 15.54 28.32 23.64
C VAL A 294 14.82 27.10 24.19
N VAL A 295 14.55 26.13 23.33
CA VAL A 295 13.96 24.84 23.72
C VAL A 295 15.10 23.83 23.91
N ASP A 296 15.22 23.27 25.10
CA ASP A 296 16.05 22.10 25.39
C ASP A 296 15.26 20.86 25.00
N ALA A 297 15.67 20.22 23.91
CA ALA A 297 15.09 18.96 23.47
C ALA A 297 15.40 17.84 24.46
N ARG A 298 14.50 16.86 24.49
CA ARG A 298 14.79 15.53 25.02
C ARG A 298 16.04 14.95 24.34
N LYS A 299 16.85 14.23 25.12
CA LYS A 299 17.86 13.32 24.59
C LYS A 299 17.18 11.97 24.26
N PRO A 300 17.07 11.56 22.99
CA PRO A 300 16.51 10.26 22.65
C PRO A 300 17.41 9.14 23.18
N GLY A 301 16.81 8.03 23.59
CA GLY A 301 17.55 6.80 23.88
C GLY A 301 18.08 6.12 22.61
N VAL A 302 18.62 4.92 22.76
CA VAL A 302 18.89 4.04 21.62
C VAL A 302 17.71 3.08 21.49
N THR A 303 17.17 2.96 20.28
CA THR A 303 16.15 1.94 19.96
C THR A 303 16.69 0.96 18.95
N VAL A 304 16.64 -0.32 19.34
CA VAL A 304 16.97 -1.46 18.51
C VAL A 304 15.69 -2.25 18.27
N ALA A 305 15.39 -2.53 17.00
CA ALA A 305 14.35 -3.45 16.64
C ALA A 305 14.88 -4.49 15.67
N GLU A 306 14.45 -5.74 15.86
CA GLU A 306 14.88 -6.90 15.10
C GLU A 306 13.73 -7.90 14.99
N VAL A 307 13.78 -8.76 13.98
CA VAL A 307 12.91 -9.95 13.90
C VAL A 307 13.77 -11.16 14.24
N LYS A 308 13.27 -11.99 15.17
CA LYS A 308 13.91 -13.27 15.51
C LYS A 308 12.88 -14.31 15.89
N LEU A 309 13.29 -15.57 15.84
CA LEU A 309 12.46 -16.70 16.24
C LEU A 309 12.13 -16.60 17.74
N HIS A 310 10.84 -16.66 18.08
CA HIS A 310 10.36 -16.69 19.45
C HIS A 310 9.17 -17.65 19.56
N ARG A 311 9.35 -18.70 20.38
CA ARG A 311 8.34 -19.75 20.57
C ARG A 311 7.79 -20.27 19.23
N GLY A 312 8.71 -20.63 18.32
CA GLY A 312 8.36 -21.26 17.04
C GLY A 312 7.98 -20.34 15.87
N ALA A 313 7.83 -19.03 16.09
CA ALA A 313 7.48 -18.08 15.02
C ALA A 313 8.41 -16.84 14.99
N PRO A 314 8.75 -16.31 13.80
CA PRO A 314 9.38 -15.00 13.67
C PRO A 314 8.54 -13.93 14.37
N THR A 315 9.16 -13.15 15.24
CA THR A 315 8.47 -12.18 16.09
C THR A 315 9.26 -10.88 16.11
N LEU A 316 8.56 -9.75 16.09
CA LEU A 316 9.15 -8.44 16.26
C LEU A 316 9.65 -8.28 17.70
N PHE A 317 10.89 -7.86 17.87
CA PHE A 317 11.43 -7.42 19.15
C PHE A 317 11.75 -5.93 19.09
N ILE A 318 11.35 -5.20 20.12
CA ILE A 318 11.70 -3.79 20.31
C ILE A 318 12.42 -3.70 21.65
N ASN A 319 13.67 -3.24 21.62
CA ASN A 319 14.54 -3.11 22.80
C ASN A 319 14.62 -4.41 23.62
N GLY A 320 14.76 -5.54 22.93
CA GLY A 320 14.89 -6.87 23.55
C GLY A 320 13.59 -7.49 24.05
N LYS A 321 12.44 -6.83 23.91
CA LYS A 321 11.12 -7.36 24.31
C LYS A 321 10.30 -7.78 23.10
N PRO A 322 9.64 -8.95 23.12
CA PRO A 322 8.75 -9.35 22.04
C PRO A 322 7.53 -8.43 21.97
N HIS A 323 7.10 -8.12 20.76
CA HIS A 323 5.97 -7.26 20.44
C HIS A 323 4.94 -8.05 19.62
N ASN A 324 3.65 -7.79 19.82
CA ASN A 324 2.58 -8.53 19.13
C ASN A 324 2.44 -8.14 17.64
N GLY A 325 3.03 -7.01 17.25
CA GLY A 325 3.05 -6.53 15.87
C GLY A 325 1.72 -5.97 15.38
N MET A 326 0.70 -5.83 16.23
CA MET A 326 -0.55 -5.16 15.85
C MET A 326 -0.28 -3.67 15.63
N ALA A 327 -0.63 -3.17 14.46
CA ALA A 327 -0.36 -1.80 14.05
C ALA A 327 -1.55 -1.15 13.35
N TYR A 328 -1.45 0.14 13.09
CA TYR A 328 -2.36 0.86 12.19
C TYR A 328 -1.57 1.57 11.10
N ALA A 329 -2.02 1.42 9.86
CA ALA A 329 -1.46 2.03 8.67
C ALA A 329 -2.36 3.17 8.16
N ALA A 330 -1.76 4.30 7.80
CA ALA A 330 -2.50 5.49 7.37
C ALA A 330 -2.01 6.05 6.02
N TYR A 331 -2.91 6.09 5.04
CA TYR A 331 -2.86 6.95 3.86
C TYR A 331 -3.41 8.36 4.15
N GLY A 332 -4.36 8.48 5.08
CA GLY A 332 -4.86 9.75 5.60
C GLY A 332 -4.53 9.96 7.09
N PRO A 333 -3.27 10.23 7.47
CA PRO A 333 -2.89 10.39 8.87
C PRO A 333 -3.71 11.48 9.59
N SER A 334 -4.34 11.11 10.71
CA SER A 334 -5.07 12.02 11.59
C SER A 334 -4.81 11.67 13.05
N VAL A 335 -4.84 12.67 13.93
CA VAL A 335 -4.61 12.47 15.37
C VAL A 335 -5.77 11.68 15.97
N GLU A 336 -6.99 11.93 15.48
CA GLU A 336 -8.23 11.31 15.91
C GLU A 336 -8.18 9.80 15.73
N VAL A 337 -7.86 9.32 14.52
CA VAL A 337 -7.83 7.89 14.24
C VAL A 337 -6.66 7.21 14.96
N PHE A 338 -5.48 7.84 15.00
CA PHE A 338 -4.37 7.32 15.83
C PHE A 338 -4.76 7.22 17.31
N THR A 339 -5.57 8.16 17.82
CA THR A 339 -6.06 8.13 19.21
C THR A 339 -7.03 6.98 19.44
N ASP A 340 -7.92 6.69 18.50
CA ASP A 340 -8.86 5.57 18.61
C ASP A 340 -8.13 4.23 18.65
N PHE A 341 -7.16 4.02 17.75
CA PHE A 341 -6.32 2.81 17.77
C PHE A 341 -5.43 2.73 19.03
N ALA A 342 -4.87 3.85 19.49
CA ALA A 342 -4.13 3.90 20.75
C ALA A 342 -5.00 3.50 21.95
N ARG A 343 -6.25 3.93 22.00
CA ARG A 343 -7.22 3.51 23.04
C ARG A 343 -7.58 2.02 22.94
N ALA A 344 -7.57 1.46 21.74
CA ALA A 344 -7.68 0.02 21.53
C ALA A 344 -6.40 -0.77 21.91
N GLY A 345 -5.35 -0.09 22.35
CA GLY A 345 -4.10 -0.73 22.79
C GLY A 345 -3.08 -0.96 21.68
N VAL A 346 -3.29 -0.37 20.50
CA VAL A 346 -2.28 -0.34 19.42
C VAL A 346 -1.27 0.76 19.72
N ASP A 347 0.00 0.40 19.81
CA ASP A 347 1.11 1.30 20.09
C ASP A 347 2.18 1.32 18.99
N LEU A 348 1.88 0.69 17.85
CA LEU A 348 2.73 0.63 16.68
C LEU A 348 2.00 1.22 15.46
N PHE A 349 2.62 2.15 14.74
CA PHE A 349 2.00 2.87 13.63
C PHE A 349 2.89 2.94 12.38
N THR A 350 2.25 2.95 11.21
CA THR A 350 2.91 3.22 9.93
C THR A 350 2.07 4.19 9.11
N PHE A 351 2.74 4.96 8.26
CA PHE A 351 2.11 5.96 7.40
C PHE A 351 2.99 6.16 6.16
N SER A 352 2.38 6.54 5.05
CA SER A 352 3.13 6.81 3.81
C SER A 352 4.04 8.03 3.99
N ALA A 353 5.21 7.98 3.40
CA ALA A 353 6.20 9.04 3.34
C ALA A 353 7.16 8.73 2.19
N THR A 354 8.14 9.61 1.96
CA THR A 354 9.17 9.37 0.95
C THR A 354 10.49 10.01 1.37
N PRO A 355 11.65 9.41 1.03
CA PRO A 355 12.94 10.10 1.08
C PRO A 355 13.17 11.01 -0.14
N THR A 356 12.33 10.90 -1.16
CA THR A 356 12.52 11.49 -2.49
C THR A 356 11.21 12.07 -3.03
N GLU A 357 10.46 11.31 -3.82
CA GLU A 357 9.20 11.70 -4.45
C GLU A 357 8.08 10.69 -4.10
N ALA A 358 6.84 11.17 -4.02
CA ALA A 358 5.66 10.33 -3.80
C ALA A 358 4.83 10.28 -5.09
N GLY A 359 4.92 9.15 -5.81
CA GLY A 359 4.27 8.97 -7.11
C GLY A 359 2.75 9.17 -7.05
N TYR A 360 2.10 8.60 -6.02
CA TYR A 360 0.65 8.68 -5.82
C TYR A 360 0.16 9.91 -5.05
N GLY A 361 1.03 10.87 -4.72
CA GLY A 361 0.63 12.06 -3.95
C GLY A 361 0.19 11.79 -2.50
N LEU A 362 0.46 10.58 -1.98
CA LEU A 362 0.16 10.20 -0.59
C LEU A 362 1.08 10.89 0.44
N SER A 363 2.14 11.54 -0.03
CA SER A 363 3.02 12.44 0.71
C SER A 363 3.50 13.52 -0.27
N LYS A 364 4.03 14.63 0.23
CA LYS A 364 4.67 15.64 -0.61
C LYS A 364 6.04 15.17 -1.12
N THR A 365 6.50 15.77 -2.21
CA THR A 365 7.90 15.66 -2.65
C THR A 365 8.84 16.13 -1.55
N VAL A 366 9.78 15.27 -1.18
CA VAL A 366 10.83 15.57 -0.20
C VAL A 366 12.08 16.07 -0.89
N TRP A 367 12.49 15.48 -2.02
CA TRP A 367 13.67 15.91 -2.78
C TRP A 367 13.30 16.94 -3.85
N THR A 368 13.15 18.19 -3.42
CA THR A 368 12.54 19.27 -4.21
C THR A 368 13.46 19.87 -5.27
N ALA A 369 14.78 19.79 -5.06
CA ALA A 369 15.81 20.24 -6.01
C ALA A 369 17.14 19.54 -5.69
N PRO A 370 18.16 19.59 -6.57
CA PRO A 370 19.48 19.06 -6.28
C PRO A 370 20.03 19.53 -4.92
N GLY A 371 20.28 18.59 -4.01
CA GLY A 371 20.77 18.86 -2.66
C GLY A 371 19.77 19.49 -1.66
N VAL A 372 18.52 19.76 -2.07
CA VAL A 372 17.50 20.40 -1.23
C VAL A 372 16.42 19.39 -0.82
N TYR A 373 16.17 19.27 0.49
CA TYR A 373 15.23 18.31 1.06
C TYR A 373 14.26 18.97 2.04
N ASP A 374 12.97 18.66 1.96
CA ASP A 374 11.94 19.18 2.85
C ASP A 374 11.22 18.07 3.64
N TYR A 375 11.64 17.87 4.88
CA TYR A 375 11.10 16.86 5.79
C TYR A 375 9.93 17.34 6.66
N SER A 376 9.36 18.53 6.43
CA SER A 376 8.35 19.08 7.35
C SER A 376 7.05 18.26 7.42
N GLU A 377 6.66 17.55 6.35
CA GLU A 377 5.51 16.65 6.43
C GLU A 377 5.81 15.39 7.24
N MET A 378 7.01 14.81 7.08
CA MET A 378 7.45 13.68 7.91
C MET A 378 7.38 14.04 9.40
N ASP A 379 7.93 15.20 9.78
CA ASP A 379 7.88 15.70 11.15
C ASP A 379 6.43 15.88 11.64
N ARG A 380 5.54 16.41 10.80
CA ARG A 380 4.11 16.60 11.10
C ARG A 380 3.41 15.27 11.37
N ARG A 381 3.56 14.27 10.49
CA ARG A 381 2.93 12.94 10.63
C ARG A 381 3.43 12.20 11.88
N ILE A 382 4.73 12.27 12.17
CA ILE A 382 5.29 11.72 13.41
C ILE A 382 4.72 12.43 14.64
N ALA A 383 4.58 13.76 14.59
CA ALA A 383 3.97 14.51 15.67
C ALA A 383 2.52 14.10 15.92
N MET A 384 1.75 13.79 14.87
CA MET A 384 0.37 13.28 15.00
C MET A 384 0.33 11.95 15.76
N VAL A 385 1.18 10.98 15.39
CA VAL A 385 1.28 9.69 16.10
C VAL A 385 1.63 9.90 17.57
N LEU A 386 2.65 10.72 17.84
CA LEU A 386 3.15 10.94 19.22
C LEU A 386 2.25 11.84 20.06
N GLN A 387 1.37 12.64 19.43
CA GLN A 387 0.29 13.36 20.10
C GLN A 387 -0.81 12.39 20.54
N ALA A 388 -1.18 11.43 19.69
CA ALA A 388 -2.16 10.39 20.02
C ALA A 388 -1.64 9.42 21.10
N ASN A 389 -0.38 8.97 20.98
CA ASN A 389 0.26 8.11 21.97
C ASN A 389 1.75 8.51 22.14
N PRO A 390 2.12 9.20 23.23
CA PRO A 390 3.48 9.64 23.48
C PRO A 390 4.52 8.53 23.65
N ASN A 391 4.10 7.27 23.78
CA ASN A 391 4.99 6.11 23.93
C ASN A 391 5.01 5.20 22.69
N ALA A 392 4.20 5.51 21.67
CA ALA A 392 4.11 4.70 20.47
C ALA A 392 5.43 4.61 19.71
N TYR A 393 5.59 3.49 19.01
CA TYR A 393 6.62 3.26 18.01
C TYR A 393 6.06 3.45 16.61
N PHE A 394 6.92 3.76 15.65
CA PHE A 394 6.53 3.86 14.26
C PHE A 394 7.59 3.36 13.29
N PHE A 395 7.16 3.02 12.09
CA PHE A 395 7.99 2.54 10.98
C PHE A 395 7.38 3.02 9.66
N PRO A 396 7.81 4.17 9.10
CA PRO A 396 7.11 4.76 7.96
C PRO A 396 7.28 3.89 6.70
N ARG A 397 6.23 3.86 5.86
CA ARG A 397 6.28 3.33 4.50
C ARG A 397 6.93 4.39 3.61
N LEU A 398 8.11 4.09 3.09
CA LEU A 398 8.93 4.97 2.28
C LEU A 398 8.78 4.62 0.81
N TYR A 399 8.00 5.41 0.09
CA TYR A 399 7.87 5.29 -1.36
C TYR A 399 9.11 5.82 -2.08
N LEU A 400 9.72 4.99 -2.93
CA LEU A 400 10.93 5.29 -3.67
C LEU A 400 10.55 5.60 -5.12
N HIS A 401 10.74 6.85 -5.54
CA HIS A 401 10.50 7.35 -6.90
C HIS A 401 11.49 8.49 -7.21
N ALA A 402 11.58 8.93 -8.46
CA ALA A 402 12.35 10.11 -8.84
C ALA A 402 11.47 11.37 -8.92
N PRO A 403 11.91 12.53 -8.44
CA PRO A 403 11.21 13.80 -8.68
C PRO A 403 11.32 14.18 -10.16
N ARG A 404 10.34 14.94 -10.67
CA ARG A 404 10.26 15.31 -12.09
C ARG A 404 11.56 15.91 -12.66
N TRP A 405 12.20 16.82 -11.91
CA TRP A 405 13.44 17.46 -12.35
C TRP A 405 14.59 16.46 -12.53
N TRP A 406 14.58 15.35 -11.77
CA TRP A 406 15.57 14.28 -11.90
C TRP A 406 15.32 13.53 -13.21
N SER A 407 14.08 13.11 -13.46
CA SER A 407 13.71 12.41 -14.69
C SER A 407 14.01 13.25 -15.94
N GLU A 408 13.80 14.57 -15.91
CA GLU A 408 14.14 15.49 -17.00
C GLU A 408 15.65 15.58 -17.28
N ARG A 409 16.51 15.32 -16.29
CA ARG A 409 17.97 15.28 -16.44
C ARG A 409 18.52 13.89 -16.78
N HIS A 410 17.67 12.87 -16.68
CA HIS A 410 18.04 11.47 -16.82
C HIS A 410 17.09 10.74 -17.80
N PRO A 411 16.97 11.20 -19.06
CA PRO A 411 16.00 10.65 -20.01
C PRO A 411 16.28 9.21 -20.44
N ASP A 412 17.51 8.72 -20.30
CA ASP A 412 17.86 7.32 -20.62
C ASP A 412 17.61 6.36 -19.45
N ASP A 413 17.31 6.90 -18.26
CA ASP A 413 17.09 6.18 -17.01
C ASP A 413 15.60 6.11 -16.61
N ILE A 414 14.68 6.56 -17.48
CA ILE A 414 13.24 6.46 -17.23
C ILE A 414 12.65 5.21 -17.90
N VAL A 415 11.59 4.69 -17.31
CA VAL A 415 10.89 3.51 -17.79
C VAL A 415 10.27 3.77 -19.16
N MET A 416 10.38 2.80 -20.05
CA MET A 416 9.72 2.81 -21.35
C MET A 416 8.67 1.70 -21.42
N MET A 417 7.47 2.02 -21.91
CA MET A 417 6.37 1.07 -22.13
C MET A 417 6.13 0.82 -23.61
N ASP A 418 5.82 -0.42 -23.99
CA ASP A 418 5.36 -0.76 -25.34
C ASP A 418 3.82 -0.70 -25.37
N PRO A 419 3.20 0.25 -26.10
CA PRO A 419 1.75 0.35 -26.18
C PRO A 419 1.13 -0.81 -27.00
N GLY A 420 1.95 -1.61 -27.68
CA GLY A 420 1.54 -2.79 -28.46
C GLY A 420 1.92 -2.72 -29.95
N ASP A 421 2.54 -1.62 -30.40
CA ASP A 421 3.02 -1.43 -31.77
C ASP A 421 4.53 -1.71 -31.91
N GLY A 422 5.19 -2.14 -30.83
CA GLY A 422 6.62 -2.41 -30.80
C GLY A 422 7.49 -1.15 -30.76
N LYS A 423 6.91 0.03 -30.52
CA LYS A 423 7.63 1.31 -30.39
C LYS A 423 7.50 1.83 -28.96
N PRO A 424 8.51 1.57 -28.11
CA PRO A 424 8.43 2.00 -26.72
C PRO A 424 8.33 3.52 -26.58
N ILE A 425 7.45 3.97 -25.70
CA ILE A 425 7.26 5.37 -25.31
C ILE A 425 7.55 5.54 -23.82
N PRO A 426 7.91 6.75 -23.35
CA PRO A 426 8.12 6.98 -21.93
C PRO A 426 6.87 6.61 -21.12
N PHE A 427 7.05 5.82 -20.07
CA PHE A 427 5.99 5.54 -19.11
C PHE A 427 5.80 6.76 -18.21
N VAL A 428 4.56 7.24 -18.15
CA VAL A 428 4.17 8.37 -17.32
C VAL A 428 3.28 7.86 -16.20
N HIS A 429 3.77 7.96 -14.96
CA HIS A 429 3.03 7.60 -13.75
C HIS A 429 2.02 8.70 -13.38
N ALA A 430 1.34 8.51 -12.24
CA ALA A 430 0.36 9.46 -11.73
C ALA A 430 0.94 10.89 -11.61
N GLY A 431 0.14 11.88 -12.02
CA GLY A 431 0.51 13.30 -11.97
C GLY A 431 1.57 13.73 -12.99
N ASP A 432 1.60 13.10 -14.17
CA ASP A 432 2.52 13.39 -15.27
C ASP A 432 4.01 13.20 -14.92
N LYS A 433 4.32 12.24 -14.04
CA LYS A 433 5.68 11.98 -13.54
C LYS A 433 6.30 10.79 -14.27
N PRO A 434 7.40 10.95 -15.02
CA PRO A 434 8.12 9.80 -15.57
C PRO A 434 8.72 8.94 -14.46
N ALA A 435 8.48 7.63 -14.51
CA ALA A 435 9.00 6.69 -13.51
C ALA A 435 10.47 6.35 -13.81
N PRO A 436 11.34 6.25 -12.78
CA PRO A 436 12.72 5.81 -12.96
C PRO A 436 12.77 4.29 -13.24
N SER A 437 13.66 3.88 -14.14
CA SER A 437 14.00 2.47 -14.30
C SER A 437 14.68 1.97 -13.02
N TRP A 438 14.19 0.86 -12.48
CA TRP A 438 14.71 0.33 -11.23
C TRP A 438 16.14 -0.19 -11.30
N VAL A 439 16.63 -0.47 -12.50
CA VAL A 439 18.03 -0.86 -12.72
C VAL A 439 18.95 0.32 -13.04
N SER A 440 18.43 1.54 -13.09
CA SER A 440 19.29 2.73 -13.22
C SER A 440 20.20 2.85 -11.99
N GLU A 441 21.50 2.73 -12.21
CA GLU A 441 22.51 2.90 -11.15
C GLU A 441 22.51 4.33 -10.61
N ALA A 442 22.29 5.32 -11.48
CA ALA A 442 22.17 6.72 -11.09
C ALA A 442 21.00 6.92 -10.13
N TRP A 443 19.82 6.40 -10.49
CA TRP A 443 18.64 6.47 -9.63
C TRP A 443 18.86 5.76 -8.30
N ARG A 444 19.35 4.51 -8.32
CA ARG A 444 19.63 3.74 -7.10
C ARG A 444 20.56 4.50 -6.15
N LYS A 445 21.66 5.06 -6.67
CA LYS A 445 22.63 5.84 -5.88
C LYS A 445 21.99 7.09 -5.26
N ASP A 446 21.23 7.85 -6.03
CA ASP A 446 20.60 9.09 -5.56
C ASP A 446 19.46 8.82 -4.57
N THR A 447 18.69 7.75 -4.76
CA THR A 447 17.68 7.30 -3.79
C THR A 447 18.31 6.82 -2.49
N ILE A 448 19.43 6.10 -2.53
CA ILE A 448 20.20 5.72 -1.33
C ILE A 448 20.68 6.96 -0.58
N GLU A 449 21.14 7.99 -1.29
CA GLU A 449 21.51 9.27 -0.69
C GLU A 449 20.31 9.97 -0.03
N GLY A 450 19.14 9.96 -0.67
CA GLY A 450 17.89 10.44 -0.09
C GLY A 450 17.51 9.70 1.19
N LEU A 451 17.58 8.36 1.18
CA LEU A 451 17.36 7.51 2.36
C LEU A 451 18.32 7.86 3.49
N ARG A 452 19.61 7.99 3.19
CA ARG A 452 20.65 8.36 4.16
C ARG A 452 20.36 9.69 4.85
N ARG A 453 19.93 10.71 4.08
CA ARG A 453 19.61 12.03 4.63
C ARG A 453 18.33 12.03 5.46
N LEU A 454 17.29 11.33 5.00
CA LEU A 454 16.04 11.17 5.75
C LEU A 454 16.30 10.47 7.09
N ILE A 455 17.05 9.36 7.06
CA ILE A 455 17.40 8.61 8.27
C ILE A 455 18.24 9.49 9.21
N ALA A 456 19.23 10.23 8.71
CA ALA A 456 20.00 11.17 9.53
C ALA A 456 19.12 12.26 10.17
N HIS A 457 18.12 12.76 9.45
CA HIS A 457 17.13 13.71 10.00
C HIS A 457 16.32 13.09 11.13
N ILE A 458 15.81 11.87 10.96
CA ILE A 458 15.07 11.13 12.00
C ILE A 458 15.97 10.85 13.21
N GLU A 459 17.19 10.35 13.01
CA GLU A 459 18.13 10.02 14.09
C GLU A 459 18.60 11.27 14.87
N SER A 460 18.62 12.44 14.23
CA SER A 460 18.91 13.73 14.90
C SER A 460 17.74 14.28 15.72
N SER A 461 16.56 13.67 15.62
CA SER A 461 15.31 14.21 16.18
C SER A 461 15.05 13.70 17.60
N PRO A 462 14.30 14.45 18.44
CA PRO A 462 13.99 14.05 19.82
C PRO A 462 13.12 12.78 19.92
N TYR A 463 12.57 12.31 18.80
CA TYR A 463 11.77 11.10 18.66
C TYR A 463 12.56 9.91 18.06
N ALA A 464 13.87 10.01 17.84
CA ALA A 464 14.67 8.98 17.15
C ALA A 464 14.50 7.57 17.74
N ASP A 465 14.35 7.48 19.06
CA ASP A 465 14.09 6.24 19.81
C ASP A 465 12.65 5.72 19.70
N ARG A 466 11.81 6.33 18.87
CA ARG A 466 10.45 5.85 18.53
C ARG A 466 10.37 5.26 17.12
N CYS A 467 11.33 5.56 16.24
CA CYS A 467 11.44 4.92 14.94
C CYS A 467 12.07 3.53 15.11
N ILE A 468 11.34 2.46 14.76
CA ILE A 468 11.85 1.09 14.87
C ILE A 468 12.41 0.55 13.56
N GLY A 469 12.04 1.16 12.43
CA GLY A 469 12.28 0.55 11.13
C GLY A 469 11.73 1.37 9.98
N TYR A 470 11.87 0.81 8.78
CA TYR A 470 11.41 1.40 7.54
C TYR A 470 10.77 0.32 6.66
N HIS A 471 9.61 0.61 6.11
CA HIS A 471 8.98 -0.22 5.09
C HIS A 471 9.30 0.39 3.72
N LEU A 472 10.10 -0.28 2.90
CA LEU A 472 10.49 0.22 1.59
C LEU A 472 9.47 -0.19 0.53
N ALA A 473 9.00 0.79 -0.23
CA ALA A 473 7.94 0.64 -1.22
C ALA A 473 8.34 1.32 -2.53
N SER A 474 7.89 0.80 -3.66
CA SER A 474 8.01 1.44 -4.98
C SER A 474 6.98 0.83 -5.94
N GLY A 475 6.93 1.31 -7.18
CA GLY A 475 6.15 0.68 -8.23
C GLY A 475 4.67 1.01 -8.17
N THR A 476 3.89 0.23 -8.91
CA THR A 476 2.44 0.35 -8.89
C THR A 476 1.92 0.01 -7.48
N THR A 477 0.98 0.84 -7.01
CA THR A 477 0.31 0.75 -5.69
C THR A 477 1.21 0.71 -4.46
N GLU A 478 2.50 1.09 -4.58
CA GLU A 478 3.52 0.99 -3.52
C GLU A 478 4.06 -0.44 -3.26
N GLU A 479 3.72 -1.43 -4.11
CA GLU A 479 3.86 -2.86 -3.77
C GLU A 479 4.99 -3.60 -4.52
N TRP A 480 5.93 -2.88 -5.13
CA TRP A 480 7.01 -3.43 -5.97
C TRP A 480 6.53 -4.22 -7.19
N MET A 481 5.27 -4.03 -7.60
CA MET A 481 4.82 -4.43 -8.93
C MET A 481 5.44 -3.50 -9.97
N MET A 482 5.95 -4.08 -11.06
CA MET A 482 6.47 -3.32 -12.20
C MET A 482 5.51 -2.19 -12.59
N TRP A 483 6.10 -1.05 -12.95
CA TRP A 483 5.36 0.15 -13.34
C TRP A 483 4.28 -0.14 -14.37
N GLY A 484 3.03 0.26 -14.08
CA GLY A 484 1.90 0.06 -15.00
C GLY A 484 1.30 -1.34 -15.01
N ALA A 485 1.76 -2.25 -14.15
CA ALA A 485 1.30 -3.63 -14.16
C ALA A 485 -0.20 -3.77 -13.82
N ASN A 486 -0.82 -2.88 -13.04
CA ASN A 486 -2.27 -2.94 -12.81
C ASN A 486 -3.08 -2.43 -14.01
N GLU A 487 -2.45 -1.63 -14.86
CA GLU A 487 -3.03 -0.99 -16.03
C GLU A 487 -2.78 -1.77 -17.34
N ASP A 488 -2.29 -3.02 -17.25
CA ASP A 488 -1.85 -3.84 -18.40
C ASP A 488 -0.83 -3.13 -19.30
N GLN A 489 0.07 -2.36 -18.69
CA GLN A 489 1.19 -1.73 -19.38
C GLN A 489 2.45 -2.58 -19.22
N TRP A 490 3.15 -2.80 -20.33
CA TRP A 490 4.25 -3.75 -20.42
C TRP A 490 5.53 -2.94 -20.49
N VAL A 491 6.33 -3.06 -19.44
CA VAL A 491 7.60 -2.36 -19.20
C VAL A 491 8.68 -3.40 -18.89
N ASP A 492 9.95 -3.05 -18.74
CA ASP A 492 10.62 -1.78 -19.05
C ASP A 492 11.50 -1.95 -20.31
N TYR A 493 11.36 -1.08 -21.30
CA TYR A 493 12.17 -1.10 -22.53
C TYR A 493 13.26 -0.01 -22.57
N SER A 494 13.55 0.62 -21.43
CA SER A 494 14.59 1.65 -21.30
C SER A 494 15.97 1.14 -21.68
N ALA A 495 16.87 2.07 -22.06
CA ALA A 495 18.26 1.74 -22.37
C ALA A 495 18.96 1.10 -21.15
N ALA A 496 18.68 1.61 -19.94
CA ALA A 496 19.15 1.03 -18.69
C ALA A 496 18.71 -0.44 -18.53
N ASN A 497 17.44 -0.75 -18.79
CA ASN A 497 16.93 -2.13 -18.67
C ASN A 497 17.49 -3.08 -19.74
N VAL A 498 17.68 -2.60 -20.97
CA VAL A 498 18.34 -3.39 -22.02
C VAL A 498 19.77 -3.73 -21.62
N ALA A 499 20.52 -2.76 -21.08
CA ALA A 499 21.90 -2.99 -20.62
C ALA A 499 21.97 -4.00 -19.47
N ALA A 500 21.08 -3.88 -18.48
CA ALA A 500 20.99 -4.79 -17.35
C ALA A 500 20.57 -6.21 -17.77
N PHE A 501 19.62 -6.35 -18.70
CA PHE A 501 19.23 -7.65 -19.24
C PHE A 501 20.41 -8.35 -19.95
N ARG A 502 21.18 -7.60 -20.74
CA ARG A 502 22.39 -8.13 -21.40
C ARG A 502 23.46 -8.57 -20.39
N ALA A 503 23.63 -7.82 -19.30
CA ALA A 503 24.54 -8.21 -18.22
C ALA A 503 24.08 -9.50 -17.53
N TRP A 504 22.78 -9.65 -17.28
CA TRP A 504 22.20 -10.88 -16.74
C TRP A 504 22.41 -12.08 -17.67
N LEU A 505 22.22 -11.90 -18.99
CA LEU A 505 22.50 -12.95 -19.97
C LEU A 505 23.97 -13.37 -19.99
N ARG A 506 24.91 -12.43 -19.86
CA ARG A 506 26.35 -12.73 -19.73
C ARG A 506 26.62 -13.60 -18.50
N ALA A 507 26.03 -13.26 -17.36
CA ALA A 507 26.18 -14.04 -16.13
C ALA A 507 25.57 -15.44 -16.24
N ARG A 508 24.42 -15.58 -16.90
CA ARG A 508 23.72 -16.86 -17.08
C ARG A 508 24.45 -17.83 -18.01
N TYR A 509 24.91 -17.34 -19.16
CA TYR A 509 25.41 -18.20 -20.23
C TYR A 509 26.93 -18.28 -20.33
N GLY A 510 27.66 -17.28 -19.80
CA GLY A 510 29.12 -17.21 -19.80
C GLY A 510 29.78 -17.01 -21.18
N SER A 511 29.14 -17.44 -22.27
CA SER A 511 29.63 -17.33 -23.65
C SER A 511 28.49 -17.04 -24.64
N VAL A 512 28.84 -16.44 -25.79
CA VAL A 512 27.89 -16.17 -26.87
C VAL A 512 27.40 -17.47 -27.49
N GLU A 513 28.26 -18.49 -27.57
CA GLU A 513 27.92 -19.81 -28.10
C GLU A 513 26.84 -20.50 -27.27
N ALA A 514 26.94 -20.41 -25.94
CA ALA A 514 25.91 -20.93 -25.04
C ALA A 514 24.58 -20.16 -25.18
N LEU A 515 24.62 -18.84 -25.30
CA LEU A 515 23.42 -18.02 -25.56
C LEU A 515 22.75 -18.41 -26.88
N ARG A 516 23.52 -18.49 -27.97
CA ARG A 516 23.03 -18.88 -29.30
C ARG A 516 22.41 -20.27 -29.29
N SER A 517 23.07 -21.21 -28.62
CA SER A 517 22.55 -22.58 -28.47
C SER A 517 21.25 -22.61 -27.64
N ALA A 518 21.15 -21.81 -26.59
CA ALA A 518 19.97 -21.79 -25.73
C ALA A 518 18.77 -21.11 -26.39
N TRP A 519 19.01 -20.02 -27.13
CA TRP A 519 17.98 -19.26 -27.83
C TRP A 519 17.64 -19.80 -29.21
N ASN A 520 18.40 -20.80 -29.68
CA ASN A 520 18.30 -21.37 -31.02
C ASN A 520 18.37 -20.28 -32.11
N ASP A 521 19.28 -19.32 -31.91
CA ASP A 521 19.51 -18.18 -32.80
C ASP A 521 21.02 -18.06 -33.02
N SER A 522 21.47 -18.31 -34.25
CA SER A 522 22.90 -18.26 -34.60
C SER A 522 23.44 -16.82 -34.73
N THR A 523 22.57 -15.82 -34.77
CA THR A 523 22.92 -14.42 -35.02
C THR A 523 23.02 -13.59 -33.75
N VAL A 524 22.38 -14.01 -32.66
CA VAL A 524 22.39 -13.27 -31.39
C VAL A 524 23.79 -13.21 -30.77
N SER A 525 24.09 -12.10 -30.11
CA SER A 525 25.23 -11.90 -29.21
C SER A 525 24.73 -11.19 -27.94
N PHE A 526 25.58 -11.08 -26.92
CA PHE A 526 25.23 -10.26 -25.75
C PHE A 526 24.95 -8.80 -26.11
N ASP A 527 25.54 -8.28 -27.19
CA ASP A 527 25.36 -6.88 -27.60
C ASP A 527 24.17 -6.68 -28.54
N SER A 528 23.69 -7.74 -29.21
CA SER A 528 22.51 -7.67 -30.07
C SER A 528 21.22 -8.16 -29.40
N ALA A 529 21.31 -8.84 -28.24
CA ALA A 529 20.13 -9.28 -27.50
C ALA A 529 19.21 -8.10 -27.12
N THR A 530 17.91 -8.27 -27.29
CA THR A 530 16.88 -7.27 -26.99
C THR A 530 15.89 -7.79 -25.94
N VAL A 531 15.25 -6.87 -25.23
CA VAL A 531 14.06 -7.21 -24.43
C VAL A 531 12.95 -7.68 -25.39
N PRO A 532 12.31 -8.84 -25.14
CA PRO A 532 11.21 -9.31 -25.98
C PRO A 532 10.03 -8.33 -25.97
N THR A 533 9.44 -8.09 -27.14
CA THR A 533 8.29 -7.19 -27.34
C THR A 533 7.03 -7.69 -26.61
N ARG A 534 6.03 -6.81 -26.46
CA ARG A 534 4.74 -7.21 -25.85
C ARG A 534 4.10 -8.39 -26.58
N ALA A 535 4.10 -8.37 -27.91
CA ALA A 535 3.50 -9.43 -28.73
C ALA A 535 4.21 -10.79 -28.55
N GLU A 536 5.54 -10.78 -28.49
CA GLU A 536 6.33 -11.99 -28.27
C GLU A 536 6.11 -12.55 -26.86
N ARG A 537 6.02 -11.67 -25.86
CA ARG A 537 5.76 -12.05 -24.48
C ARG A 537 4.33 -12.58 -24.27
N ALA A 538 3.32 -12.02 -24.95
CA ALA A 538 1.93 -12.44 -24.83
C ALA A 538 1.63 -13.78 -25.54
N ARG A 539 2.39 -14.11 -26.59
CA ARG A 539 2.22 -15.33 -27.38
C ARG A 539 2.85 -16.55 -26.71
N THR A 540 2.32 -17.73 -27.03
CA THR A 540 2.94 -19.05 -26.79
C THR A 540 2.82 -19.95 -28.02
N TYR A 541 3.67 -20.99 -28.11
CA TYR A 541 3.64 -21.98 -29.20
C TYR A 541 3.17 -23.38 -28.75
N LEU A 542 3.02 -23.60 -27.44
CA LEU A 542 2.55 -24.86 -26.86
C LEU A 542 1.32 -24.60 -25.97
N GLY A 543 0.34 -23.85 -26.50
CA GLY A 543 -0.91 -23.51 -25.81
C GLY A 543 -0.69 -22.78 -24.48
N SER A 544 -1.09 -23.37 -23.36
CA SER A 544 -0.89 -22.86 -22.00
C SER A 544 0.58 -22.83 -21.56
N LEU A 545 1.46 -23.57 -22.23
CA LEU A 545 2.89 -23.65 -21.93
C LEU A 545 3.75 -23.04 -23.04
N ARG A 546 5.01 -22.70 -22.71
CA ARG A 546 6.01 -22.20 -23.66
C ARG A 546 6.81 -23.33 -24.28
N ASP A 547 7.10 -23.21 -25.56
CA ASP A 547 8.06 -24.07 -26.26
C ASP A 547 9.49 -23.55 -25.99
N PRO A 548 10.34 -24.26 -25.24
CA PRO A 548 11.65 -23.75 -24.90
C PRO A 548 12.59 -23.63 -26.12
N ASP A 549 12.35 -24.37 -27.21
CA ASP A 549 13.16 -24.29 -28.41
C ASP A 549 12.86 -23.03 -29.25
N ARG A 550 11.70 -22.39 -29.00
CA ARG A 550 11.23 -21.18 -29.71
C ARG A 550 11.14 -19.94 -28.82
N GLU A 551 11.00 -20.13 -27.51
CA GLU A 551 10.59 -19.09 -26.58
C GLU A 551 11.56 -18.93 -25.39
N ARG A 552 12.73 -19.58 -25.40
CA ARG A 552 13.73 -19.46 -24.32
C ARG A 552 14.01 -18.00 -23.95
N ARG A 553 14.15 -17.10 -24.92
CA ARG A 553 14.40 -15.68 -24.67
C ARG A 553 13.30 -15.00 -23.84
N VAL A 554 12.04 -15.42 -23.99
CA VAL A 554 10.89 -14.87 -23.24
C VAL A 554 10.88 -15.43 -21.83
N MET A 555 11.16 -16.73 -21.68
CA MET A 555 11.30 -17.36 -20.36
C MET A 555 12.44 -16.71 -19.57
N ASP A 556 13.60 -16.53 -20.20
CA ASP A 556 14.76 -15.84 -19.62
C ASP A 556 14.43 -14.40 -19.22
N PHE A 557 13.71 -13.65 -20.07
CA PHE A 557 13.28 -12.30 -19.72
C PHE A 557 12.37 -12.28 -18.48
N TYR A 558 11.46 -13.24 -18.30
CA TYR A 558 10.61 -13.28 -17.12
C TYR A 558 11.34 -13.71 -15.85
N GLU A 559 12.32 -14.61 -15.96
CA GLU A 559 13.26 -14.90 -14.87
C GLU A 559 14.03 -13.62 -14.48
N TYR A 560 14.62 -12.93 -15.45
CA TYR A 560 15.31 -11.65 -15.26
C TYR A 560 14.41 -10.57 -14.64
N ASN A 561 13.19 -10.40 -15.16
CA ASN A 561 12.24 -9.38 -14.73
C ASN A 561 11.86 -9.55 -13.26
N SER A 562 11.77 -10.78 -12.74
CA SER A 562 11.55 -10.96 -11.30
C SER A 562 12.85 -10.80 -10.51
N ASP A 563 13.96 -11.34 -11.03
CA ASP A 563 15.28 -11.26 -10.39
C ASP A 563 15.76 -9.82 -10.15
N HIS A 564 15.54 -8.92 -11.09
CA HIS A 564 15.97 -7.52 -10.98
C HIS A 564 15.10 -6.70 -10.00
N VAL A 565 13.83 -7.05 -9.81
CA VAL A 565 12.97 -6.39 -8.82
C VAL A 565 13.47 -6.80 -7.44
N ALA A 566 13.64 -8.10 -7.21
CA ALA A 566 14.21 -8.64 -5.97
C ALA A 566 15.62 -8.08 -5.70
N ASP A 567 16.47 -7.93 -6.72
CA ASP A 567 17.79 -7.28 -6.62
C ASP A 567 17.70 -5.82 -6.16
N THR A 568 16.81 -5.05 -6.77
CA THR A 568 16.58 -3.64 -6.42
C THR A 568 16.12 -3.51 -4.97
N ILE A 569 15.18 -4.36 -4.55
CA ILE A 569 14.69 -4.43 -3.18
C ILE A 569 15.86 -4.74 -2.22
N CYS A 570 16.67 -5.76 -2.52
CA CYS A 570 17.83 -6.14 -1.70
C CYS A 570 18.86 -5.01 -1.61
N THR A 571 19.08 -4.28 -2.71
CA THR A 571 19.99 -3.13 -2.77
C THR A 571 19.58 -2.05 -1.77
N PHE A 572 18.30 -1.64 -1.78
CA PHE A 572 17.83 -0.62 -0.85
C PHE A 572 17.74 -1.12 0.59
N ALA A 573 17.35 -2.39 0.80
CA ALA A 573 17.33 -2.99 2.13
C ALA A 573 18.74 -3.02 2.74
N GLY A 574 19.75 -3.47 1.99
CA GLY A 574 21.15 -3.48 2.41
C GLY A 574 21.68 -2.08 2.71
N ALA A 575 21.30 -1.08 1.90
CA ALA A 575 21.65 0.31 2.17
C ALA A 575 21.07 0.80 3.51
N VAL A 576 19.78 0.58 3.77
CA VAL A 576 19.15 0.98 5.04
C VAL A 576 19.77 0.24 6.22
N LYS A 577 20.04 -1.06 6.10
CA LYS A 577 20.74 -1.83 7.14
C LYS A 577 22.14 -1.31 7.42
N SER A 578 22.90 -0.94 6.39
CA SER A 578 24.21 -0.31 6.54
C SER A 578 24.12 1.05 7.24
N ILE A 579 23.26 1.95 6.76
CA ILE A 579 23.06 3.31 7.31
C ILE A 579 22.65 3.25 8.79
N THR A 580 21.79 2.30 9.15
CA THR A 580 21.25 2.18 10.51
C THR A 580 22.14 1.33 11.44
N GLY A 581 23.23 0.77 10.94
CA GLY A 581 24.04 -0.22 11.67
C GLY A 581 23.22 -1.42 12.13
N ARG A 582 22.27 -1.86 11.30
CA ARG A 582 21.32 -2.96 11.51
C ARG A 582 20.41 -2.83 12.73
N ARG A 583 20.35 -1.67 13.39
CA ARG A 583 19.50 -1.44 14.58
C ARG A 583 18.02 -1.27 14.27
N LYS A 584 17.67 -1.09 13.00
CA LYS A 584 16.31 -0.82 12.54
C LYS A 584 15.81 -1.97 11.67
N THR A 585 14.50 -2.26 11.75
CA THR A 585 13.88 -3.24 10.86
C THR A 585 13.70 -2.67 9.46
N VAL A 586 13.73 -3.54 8.47
CA VAL A 586 13.44 -3.26 7.07
C VAL A 586 12.40 -4.26 6.61
N GLY A 587 11.33 -3.78 5.97
CA GLY A 587 10.38 -4.66 5.32
C GLY A 587 9.88 -4.13 4.00
N VAL A 588 9.24 -5.01 3.24
CA VAL A 588 8.96 -4.83 1.81
C VAL A 588 7.68 -5.57 1.43
N PHE A 589 6.96 -5.06 0.44
CA PHE A 589 5.97 -5.83 -0.29
C PHE A 589 6.65 -6.71 -1.34
N TYR A 590 6.36 -8.02 -1.39
CA TYR A 590 6.85 -8.88 -2.47
C TYR A 590 6.20 -10.27 -2.52
N GLY A 591 6.33 -10.96 -3.66
CA GLY A 591 6.09 -12.41 -3.79
C GLY A 591 4.61 -12.81 -3.80
N TYR A 592 3.78 -12.12 -4.57
CA TYR A 592 2.31 -12.26 -4.56
C TYR A 592 1.83 -13.47 -5.38
N LEU A 593 2.47 -14.62 -5.17
CA LEU A 593 2.30 -15.84 -5.95
C LEU A 593 0.88 -16.42 -5.85
N LEU A 594 0.16 -16.15 -4.77
CA LEU A 594 -1.23 -16.60 -4.56
C LEU A 594 -2.26 -15.51 -4.86
N GLN A 595 -1.87 -14.36 -5.42
CA GLN A 595 -2.80 -13.27 -5.76
C GLN A 595 -2.73 -12.88 -7.23
N LEU A 596 -1.52 -12.80 -7.81
CA LEU A 596 -1.32 -12.36 -9.19
C LEU A 596 -1.45 -13.49 -10.21
N CYS A 597 -1.81 -14.70 -9.77
CA CYS A 597 -1.84 -15.91 -10.60
C CYS A 597 -3.06 -15.95 -11.54
N GLY A 598 -2.86 -16.47 -12.75
CA GLY A 598 -3.92 -16.64 -13.76
C GLY A 598 -4.35 -15.35 -14.45
N GLU A 599 -3.61 -14.26 -14.27
CA GLU A 599 -3.80 -12.98 -14.95
C GLU A 599 -2.44 -12.46 -15.47
N GLN A 600 -2.45 -11.39 -16.25
CA GLN A 600 -1.22 -10.90 -16.91
C GLN A 600 -0.12 -10.49 -15.93
N ARG A 601 -0.50 -10.06 -14.71
CA ARG A 601 0.42 -9.66 -13.65
C ARG A 601 1.29 -10.81 -13.14
N GLN A 602 0.89 -12.06 -13.32
CA GLN A 602 1.63 -13.23 -12.82
C GLN A 602 3.10 -13.21 -13.23
N GLN A 603 3.38 -12.92 -14.50
CA GLN A 603 4.75 -12.80 -15.01
C GLN A 603 5.18 -11.33 -15.16
N ASN A 604 4.26 -10.43 -15.51
CA ASN A 604 4.60 -9.04 -15.84
C ASN A 604 4.93 -8.19 -14.61
N ALA A 605 4.34 -8.47 -13.44
CA ALA A 605 4.55 -7.63 -12.24
C ALA A 605 5.94 -7.81 -11.61
N GLY A 606 6.68 -8.87 -11.93
CA GLY A 606 8.04 -9.08 -11.40
C GLY A 606 8.10 -9.71 -10.00
N HIS A 607 7.12 -10.54 -9.61
CA HIS A 607 7.01 -11.14 -8.27
C HIS A 607 7.46 -12.63 -8.19
N LEU A 608 8.12 -13.18 -9.21
CA LEU A 608 8.52 -14.61 -9.29
C LEU A 608 9.96 -14.88 -8.81
N ALA A 609 10.45 -14.12 -7.84
CA ALA A 609 11.78 -14.31 -7.23
C ALA A 609 11.74 -14.21 -5.69
N LEU A 610 10.66 -14.70 -5.07
CA LEU A 610 10.46 -14.67 -3.62
C LEU A 610 11.61 -15.35 -2.89
N GLY A 611 12.17 -16.44 -3.44
CA GLY A 611 13.31 -17.13 -2.83
C GLY A 611 14.53 -16.20 -2.60
N LYS A 612 14.79 -15.28 -3.53
CA LYS A 612 15.88 -14.29 -3.43
C LYS A 612 15.62 -13.27 -2.32
N VAL A 613 14.38 -12.78 -2.21
CA VAL A 613 13.98 -11.84 -1.14
C VAL A 613 14.04 -12.50 0.23
N LEU A 614 13.58 -13.74 0.35
CA LEU A 614 13.62 -14.48 1.63
C LEU A 614 15.05 -14.81 2.08
N ALA A 615 15.95 -15.10 1.15
CA ALA A 615 17.35 -15.37 1.44
C ALA A 615 18.14 -14.11 1.89
N SER A 616 17.65 -12.90 1.61
CA SER A 616 18.34 -11.67 1.95
C SER A 616 18.42 -11.47 3.48
N PRO A 617 19.62 -11.30 4.08
CA PRO A 617 19.75 -11.04 5.51
C PRO A 617 19.35 -9.61 5.89
N ASP A 618 19.06 -8.75 4.91
CA ASP A 618 18.80 -7.34 5.12
C ASP A 618 17.31 -6.99 5.21
N ILE A 619 16.45 -7.97 4.97
CA ILE A 619 14.99 -7.85 5.05
C ILE A 619 14.53 -8.62 6.29
N ASP A 620 13.81 -7.97 7.21
CA ASP A 620 13.31 -8.59 8.44
C ASP A 620 11.86 -9.07 8.30
N PHE A 621 11.07 -8.37 7.49
CA PHE A 621 9.67 -8.71 7.26
C PHE A 621 9.22 -8.51 5.81
N VAL A 622 8.26 -9.30 5.39
CA VAL A 622 7.55 -9.16 4.11
C VAL A 622 6.07 -8.92 4.40
N CYS A 623 5.38 -8.19 3.54
CA CYS A 623 3.96 -7.91 3.69
C CYS A 623 3.18 -8.00 2.39
N SER A 624 1.86 -8.08 2.52
CA SER A 624 0.88 -7.85 1.46
C SER A 624 -0.47 -7.51 2.11
N PRO A 625 -1.44 -6.99 1.34
CA PRO A 625 -2.84 -7.06 1.74
C PRO A 625 -3.27 -8.50 2.05
N THR A 626 -4.28 -8.67 2.88
CA THR A 626 -4.96 -9.97 3.01
C THR A 626 -5.51 -10.38 1.65
N GLY A 627 -5.57 -11.67 1.32
CA GLY A 627 -5.97 -12.12 -0.02
C GLY A 627 -7.28 -11.48 -0.50
N TYR A 628 -7.34 -11.01 -1.74
CA TYR A 628 -8.56 -10.39 -2.30
C TYR A 628 -9.64 -11.42 -2.64
N ALA A 629 -9.25 -12.67 -2.84
CA ALA A 629 -10.18 -13.77 -3.02
C ALA A 629 -10.78 -14.25 -1.70
N PHE A 630 -12.00 -14.77 -1.76
CA PHE A 630 -12.68 -15.48 -0.67
C PHE A 630 -12.98 -14.64 0.59
N ARG A 631 -13.14 -13.33 0.43
CA ARG A 631 -13.46 -12.37 1.50
C ARG A 631 -14.91 -12.40 2.00
N GLN A 632 -15.72 -13.41 1.65
CA GLN A 632 -17.08 -13.53 2.18
C GLN A 632 -17.06 -13.58 3.71
N VAL A 633 -18.08 -13.00 4.36
CA VAL A 633 -18.12 -12.77 5.82
C VAL A 633 -17.99 -14.08 6.61
N GLY A 634 -17.11 -14.08 7.61
CA GLY A 634 -16.95 -15.21 8.53
C GLY A 634 -16.66 -16.53 7.81
N GLY A 635 -17.20 -17.65 8.32
CA GLY A 635 -16.95 -18.99 7.79
C GLY A 635 -17.48 -19.29 6.38
N GLU A 636 -18.23 -18.36 5.76
CA GLU A 636 -18.57 -18.43 4.33
C GLU A 636 -17.31 -18.33 3.46
N GLY A 637 -16.39 -17.44 3.82
CA GLY A 637 -15.13 -17.22 3.12
C GLY A 637 -13.96 -17.98 3.75
N THR A 638 -12.74 -17.52 3.49
CA THR A 638 -11.54 -17.91 4.24
C THR A 638 -10.56 -16.72 4.27
N SER A 639 -9.60 -16.73 5.19
CA SER A 639 -8.48 -15.79 5.22
C SER A 639 -7.21 -16.51 4.77
N HIS A 640 -6.46 -15.88 3.87
CA HIS A 640 -5.17 -16.36 3.38
C HIS A 640 -4.27 -15.17 3.03
N PHE A 641 -2.98 -15.44 2.93
CA PHE A 641 -1.98 -14.44 2.55
C PHE A 641 -1.73 -14.52 1.04
N MET A 642 -1.39 -13.39 0.41
CA MET A 642 -1.10 -13.35 -1.04
C MET A 642 0.20 -14.08 -1.44
N SER A 643 1.00 -14.48 -0.45
CA SER A 643 2.29 -15.14 -0.63
C SER A 643 2.37 -16.49 0.09
N LEU A 644 3.52 -17.14 -0.04
CA LEU A 644 3.81 -18.45 0.53
C LEU A 644 4.31 -18.30 1.97
N PHE A 645 3.37 -18.04 2.88
CA PHE A 645 3.65 -17.73 4.28
C PHE A 645 4.49 -18.80 5.01
N GLY A 646 4.33 -20.08 4.65
CA GLY A 646 5.16 -21.16 5.19
C GLY A 646 6.64 -20.95 4.89
N SER A 647 6.99 -20.55 3.66
CA SER A 647 8.34 -20.18 3.27
C SER A 647 8.84 -18.93 3.98
N VAL A 648 8.02 -17.89 4.08
CA VAL A 648 8.37 -16.67 4.83
C VAL A 648 8.84 -17.03 6.25
N ARG A 649 8.06 -17.87 6.94
CA ARG A 649 8.38 -18.38 8.28
C ARG A 649 9.63 -19.25 8.31
N ALA A 650 9.80 -20.15 7.34
CA ALA A 650 10.96 -21.04 7.24
C ALA A 650 12.30 -20.28 7.08
N HIS A 651 12.26 -19.08 6.52
CA HIS A 651 13.41 -18.16 6.40
C HIS A 651 13.56 -17.18 7.58
N GLY A 652 12.79 -17.36 8.65
CA GLY A 652 12.89 -16.53 9.85
C GLY A 652 12.36 -15.09 9.66
N LYS A 653 11.58 -14.83 8.60
CA LYS A 653 11.03 -13.51 8.30
C LYS A 653 9.67 -13.34 8.95
N LEU A 654 9.37 -12.14 9.45
CA LEU A 654 8.03 -11.82 9.93
C LEU A 654 7.12 -11.53 8.73
N TRP A 655 5.87 -11.97 8.81
CA TRP A 655 4.83 -11.53 7.88
C TRP A 655 4.01 -10.42 8.50
N PHE A 656 3.78 -9.35 7.76
CA PHE A 656 2.78 -8.33 8.09
C PHE A 656 1.60 -8.42 7.13
N ASN A 657 0.44 -8.79 7.66
CA ASN A 657 -0.81 -8.78 6.90
C ASN A 657 -1.39 -7.37 6.89
N GLU A 658 -1.67 -6.82 5.71
CA GLU A 658 -2.37 -5.56 5.57
C GLU A 658 -3.88 -5.83 5.50
N ASN A 659 -4.59 -5.54 6.59
CA ASN A 659 -6.03 -5.73 6.67
C ASN A 659 -6.75 -4.48 6.12
N ASP A 660 -6.98 -4.52 4.82
CA ASP A 660 -7.74 -3.53 4.04
C ASP A 660 -9.19 -3.97 3.79
N VAL A 661 -9.70 -4.94 4.54
CA VAL A 661 -11.09 -5.37 4.41
C VAL A 661 -11.99 -4.21 4.80
N ARG A 662 -12.85 -3.80 3.86
CA ARG A 662 -13.76 -2.68 4.07
C ARG A 662 -14.73 -3.00 5.20
N THR A 663 -15.03 -2.01 6.03
CA THR A 663 -16.05 -2.12 7.07
C THR A 663 -17.40 -1.63 6.57
N SER A 664 -18.47 -2.01 7.27
CA SER A 664 -19.84 -1.56 7.02
C SER A 664 -20.01 -0.04 7.19
N VAL A 665 -19.15 0.61 7.98
CA VAL A 665 -19.16 2.07 8.17
C VAL A 665 -18.35 2.83 7.10
N SER A 666 -17.72 2.10 6.19
CA SER A 666 -17.01 2.64 5.03
C SER A 666 -17.92 2.72 3.80
N GLY A 667 -17.51 3.54 2.82
CA GLY A 667 -18.20 3.62 1.53
C GLY A 667 -18.13 2.32 0.72
N GLY A 668 -19.06 2.16 -0.21
CA GLY A 668 -19.17 0.99 -1.10
C GLY A 668 -20.36 0.09 -0.78
N GLN A 669 -20.63 -0.88 -1.65
CA GLN A 669 -21.75 -1.82 -1.50
C GLN A 669 -21.34 -3.03 -0.64
N PRO A 670 -22.28 -3.74 0.01
CA PRO A 670 -21.99 -5.03 0.63
C PRO A 670 -21.30 -6.00 -0.33
N GLY A 671 -20.30 -6.73 0.16
CA GLY A 671 -19.44 -7.62 -0.60
C GLY A 671 -18.26 -6.94 -1.28
N GLU A 672 -18.34 -5.64 -1.57
CA GLU A 672 -17.27 -4.90 -2.24
C GLU A 672 -16.01 -4.89 -1.36
N TRP A 673 -14.90 -5.46 -1.86
CA TRP A 673 -13.65 -5.62 -1.11
C TRP A 673 -13.80 -6.33 0.25
N GLY A 674 -14.82 -7.19 0.37
CA GLY A 674 -15.14 -7.91 1.61
C GLY A 674 -16.03 -7.14 2.58
N ARG A 675 -16.62 -6.01 2.17
CA ARG A 675 -17.48 -5.16 3.01
C ARG A 675 -18.69 -5.92 3.58
N PRO A 676 -18.83 -6.07 4.91
CA PRO A 676 -20.03 -6.64 5.51
C PRO A 676 -21.25 -5.70 5.41
N VAL A 677 -22.44 -6.24 5.69
CA VAL A 677 -23.69 -5.46 5.66
C VAL A 677 -23.83 -4.50 6.84
N ASP A 678 -23.25 -4.85 7.99
CA ASP A 678 -23.36 -4.12 9.24
C ASP A 678 -22.15 -4.38 10.15
N VAL A 679 -22.14 -3.72 11.32
CA VAL A 679 -21.06 -3.80 12.31
C VAL A 679 -20.96 -5.19 12.96
N ALA A 680 -22.05 -5.96 13.01
CA ALA A 680 -21.97 -7.35 13.48
C ALA A 680 -21.17 -8.21 12.48
N GLY A 681 -21.39 -8.01 11.19
CA GLY A 681 -20.57 -8.57 10.12
C GLY A 681 -19.12 -8.08 10.16
N ASP A 682 -18.88 -6.82 10.48
CA ASP A 682 -17.51 -6.29 10.69
C ASP A 682 -16.77 -7.06 11.78
N ILE A 683 -17.42 -7.32 12.91
CA ILE A 683 -16.85 -8.11 14.02
C ILE A 683 -16.52 -9.53 13.57
N LEU A 684 -17.45 -10.22 12.88
CA LEU A 684 -17.19 -11.58 12.36
C LEU A 684 -16.00 -11.61 11.39
N GLN A 685 -15.87 -10.57 10.56
CA GLN A 685 -14.81 -10.44 9.59
C GLN A 685 -13.45 -10.15 10.27
N GLN A 686 -13.42 -9.27 11.27
CA GLN A 686 -12.20 -9.01 12.05
C GLN A 686 -11.76 -10.26 12.83
N ASP A 687 -12.71 -11.00 13.42
CA ASP A 687 -12.42 -12.25 14.13
C ASP A 687 -11.76 -13.29 13.21
N LYS A 688 -12.26 -13.43 11.97
CA LYS A 688 -11.68 -14.32 10.96
C LYS A 688 -10.27 -13.91 10.57
N GLU A 689 -10.07 -12.64 10.18
CA GLU A 689 -8.75 -12.17 9.70
C GLU A 689 -7.69 -12.28 10.81
N LEU A 690 -8.04 -11.87 12.05
CA LEU A 690 -7.09 -11.94 13.16
C LEU A 690 -6.90 -13.37 13.66
N ALA A 691 -7.89 -14.27 13.60
CA ALA A 691 -7.68 -15.67 13.96
C ALA A 691 -6.56 -16.32 13.12
N ASN A 692 -6.55 -16.09 11.80
CA ASN A 692 -5.49 -16.55 10.92
C ASN A 692 -4.13 -15.95 11.32
N ALA A 693 -4.05 -14.62 11.47
CA ALA A 693 -2.81 -13.94 11.82
C ALA A 693 -2.23 -14.39 13.18
N LEU A 694 -3.06 -14.38 14.22
CA LEU A 694 -2.66 -14.70 15.60
C LEU A 694 -2.22 -16.15 15.76
N THR A 695 -2.97 -17.09 15.18
CA THR A 695 -2.67 -18.52 15.27
C THR A 695 -1.34 -18.85 14.61
N ASN A 696 -1.08 -18.25 13.44
CA ASN A 696 0.09 -18.54 12.62
C ASN A 696 1.33 -17.71 12.99
N GLY A 697 1.20 -16.73 13.88
CA GLY A 697 2.30 -15.86 14.30
C GLY A 697 2.65 -14.76 13.29
N ALA A 698 1.70 -14.31 12.48
CA ALA A 698 1.83 -13.12 11.65
C ALA A 698 1.51 -11.86 12.45
N ALA A 699 2.15 -10.75 12.08
CA ALA A 699 1.74 -9.41 12.48
C ALA A 699 0.65 -8.88 11.53
N GLN A 700 -0.03 -7.82 11.92
CA GLN A 700 -1.08 -7.22 11.09
C GLN A 700 -1.16 -5.72 11.33
N TRP A 701 -1.54 -4.96 10.30
CA TRP A 701 -2.08 -3.63 10.49
C TRP A 701 -3.49 -3.48 9.92
N TRP A 702 -4.33 -2.71 10.60
CA TRP A 702 -5.55 -2.17 10.01
C TRP A 702 -5.22 -0.99 9.11
N PHE A 703 -5.97 -0.83 8.01
CA PHE A 703 -5.60 0.11 6.97
C PHE A 703 -6.80 0.92 6.44
N ASP A 704 -6.60 2.22 6.28
CA ASP A 704 -7.59 3.20 5.80
C ASP A 704 -7.64 3.37 4.26
N VAL A 705 -7.02 2.46 3.50
CA VAL A 705 -7.03 2.53 2.03
C VAL A 705 -8.44 2.61 1.47
N GLY A 706 -8.60 3.41 0.42
CA GLY A 706 -9.91 3.69 -0.16
C GLY A 706 -10.87 4.43 0.78
N GLY A 707 -10.35 5.05 1.85
CA GLY A 707 -11.16 5.73 2.86
C GLY A 707 -11.87 4.78 3.82
N ASN A 708 -11.27 3.60 4.08
CA ASN A 708 -11.79 2.63 5.05
C ASN A 708 -11.81 3.22 6.46
N ARG A 709 -12.87 2.95 7.22
CA ARG A 709 -13.16 3.55 8.54
C ARG A 709 -13.41 2.46 9.57
N TYR A 710 -13.07 2.74 10.83
CA TYR A 710 -13.25 1.80 11.94
C TYR A 710 -14.01 2.41 13.12
N ASN A 711 -14.53 3.63 12.96
CA ASN A 711 -14.97 4.52 14.05
C ASN A 711 -16.32 4.16 14.73
N ASP A 712 -16.89 2.96 14.50
CA ASP A 712 -17.99 2.47 15.35
C ASP A 712 -17.42 2.00 16.71
N PRO A 713 -17.96 2.46 17.85
CA PRO A 713 -17.44 2.10 19.17
C PRO A 713 -17.41 0.60 19.46
N ARG A 714 -18.36 -0.19 18.93
CA ARG A 714 -18.39 -1.65 19.11
C ARG A 714 -17.26 -2.31 18.34
N LEU A 715 -17.02 -1.86 17.10
CA LEU A 715 -15.92 -2.35 16.28
C LEU A 715 -14.56 -2.03 16.91
N MET A 716 -14.35 -0.79 17.36
CA MET A 716 -13.11 -0.42 18.07
C MET A 716 -12.95 -1.17 19.39
N GLY A 717 -14.05 -1.40 20.12
CA GLY A 717 -14.05 -2.24 21.33
C GLY A 717 -13.54 -3.65 21.03
N ARG A 718 -14.02 -4.25 19.95
CA ARG A 718 -13.57 -5.58 19.50
C ARG A 718 -12.12 -5.60 19.04
N ILE A 719 -11.67 -4.60 18.27
CA ILE A 719 -10.26 -4.43 17.90
C ILE A 719 -9.36 -4.39 19.15
N GLY A 720 -9.82 -3.74 20.21
CA GLY A 720 -9.10 -3.72 21.49
C GLY A 720 -9.00 -5.09 22.16
N GLU A 721 -10.06 -5.90 22.12
CA GLU A 721 -10.03 -7.29 22.59
C GLU A 721 -9.04 -8.14 21.79
N LEU A 722 -9.07 -8.02 20.47
CA LEU A 722 -8.18 -8.77 19.58
C LEU A 722 -6.71 -8.35 19.76
N THR A 723 -6.43 -7.08 20.04
CA THR A 723 -5.09 -6.60 20.37
C THR A 723 -4.57 -7.21 21.68
N ARG A 724 -5.43 -7.38 22.70
CA ARG A 724 -5.09 -8.12 23.93
C ARG A 724 -4.87 -9.60 23.67
N ALA A 725 -5.68 -10.21 22.80
CA ALA A 725 -5.49 -11.59 22.36
C ALA A 725 -4.14 -11.78 21.64
N ALA A 726 -3.73 -10.82 20.82
CA ALA A 726 -2.43 -10.83 20.17
C ALA A 726 -1.27 -10.88 21.18
N SER A 727 -1.36 -10.08 22.25
CA SER A 727 -0.36 -10.09 23.33
C SER A 727 -0.29 -11.43 24.07
N ARG A 728 -1.43 -12.15 24.23
CA ARG A 728 -1.42 -13.52 24.77
C ARG A 728 -0.83 -14.51 23.78
N ALA A 729 -1.17 -14.40 22.49
CA ALA A 729 -0.70 -15.30 21.44
C ALA A 729 0.83 -15.31 21.30
N VAL A 730 1.51 -14.17 21.56
CA VAL A 730 2.99 -14.09 21.58
C VAL A 730 3.62 -15.07 22.57
N ALA A 731 2.91 -15.43 23.64
CA ALA A 731 3.35 -16.41 24.63
C ALA A 731 3.04 -17.86 24.24
N LEU A 732 2.38 -18.15 23.12
CA LEU A 732 2.10 -19.53 22.72
C LEU A 732 3.28 -20.15 21.97
N ASP A 733 3.37 -21.49 21.98
CA ASP A 733 4.22 -22.21 21.02
C ASP A 733 3.57 -22.16 19.64
N ARG A 734 3.97 -21.16 18.85
CA ARG A 734 3.47 -20.91 17.49
C ARG A 734 4.28 -21.67 16.43
N THR A 735 4.99 -22.73 16.83
CA THR A 735 5.65 -23.62 15.87
C THR A 735 4.61 -24.19 14.91
N ALA A 736 4.96 -24.17 13.62
CA ALA A 736 4.23 -24.84 12.55
C ALA A 736 3.84 -26.28 12.94
N CYS A 737 2.58 -26.67 12.71
CA CYS A 737 2.13 -28.05 12.84
C CYS A 737 1.40 -28.55 11.58
N ASP A 738 1.58 -27.85 10.45
CA ASP A 738 1.15 -28.34 9.15
C ASP A 738 1.87 -29.63 8.77
N GLU A 739 1.09 -30.68 8.46
CA GLU A 739 1.59 -31.96 7.92
C GLU A 739 1.34 -32.07 6.41
N VAL A 740 0.67 -31.07 5.84
CA VAL A 740 0.33 -30.93 4.42
C VAL A 740 1.02 -29.68 3.87
N ALA A 741 1.81 -29.84 2.82
CA ALA A 741 2.51 -28.76 2.14
C ALA A 741 1.95 -28.55 0.73
N MET A 742 1.41 -27.36 0.46
CA MET A 742 1.21 -26.86 -0.90
C MET A 742 2.53 -26.26 -1.39
N VAL A 743 3.09 -26.84 -2.46
CA VAL A 743 4.41 -26.50 -2.98
C VAL A 743 4.27 -25.78 -4.32
N VAL A 744 4.90 -24.62 -4.41
CA VAL A 744 4.92 -23.77 -5.61
C VAL A 744 6.36 -23.61 -6.09
N ASP A 745 6.57 -23.92 -7.36
CA ASP A 745 7.78 -23.55 -8.10
C ASP A 745 7.51 -22.23 -8.83
N GLU A 746 8.09 -21.14 -8.32
CA GLU A 746 7.91 -19.80 -8.89
C GLU A 746 8.56 -19.65 -10.26
N ARG A 747 9.66 -20.36 -10.53
CA ARG A 747 10.32 -20.33 -11.84
C ARG A 747 9.46 -20.99 -12.90
N SER A 748 8.81 -22.09 -12.56
CA SER A 748 7.90 -22.76 -13.49
C SER A 748 6.74 -21.88 -13.96
N LEU A 749 6.38 -20.83 -13.22
CA LEU A 749 5.34 -19.90 -13.64
C LEU A 749 5.75 -19.04 -14.87
N THR A 750 7.05 -18.92 -15.17
CA THR A 750 7.53 -18.29 -16.41
C THR A 750 7.27 -19.14 -17.65
N CYS A 751 7.02 -20.45 -17.46
CA CYS A 751 6.70 -21.40 -18.53
C CYS A 751 5.24 -21.30 -18.98
N LEU A 752 4.36 -20.69 -18.17
CA LEU A 752 2.96 -20.51 -18.53
C LEU A 752 2.80 -19.35 -19.52
N ARG A 753 1.77 -19.45 -20.36
CA ARG A 753 1.24 -18.31 -21.10
C ARG A 753 0.83 -17.22 -20.10
N VAL A 754 1.06 -15.97 -20.49
CA VAL A 754 0.66 -14.81 -19.68
C VAL A 754 -0.85 -14.80 -19.52
N GLY A 755 -1.32 -14.70 -18.27
CA GLY A 755 -2.76 -14.73 -17.96
C GLY A 755 -3.46 -16.06 -18.24
N ASP A 756 -2.72 -17.18 -18.28
CA ASP A 756 -3.36 -18.48 -18.48
C ASP A 756 -4.21 -18.90 -17.28
N PRO A 757 -5.50 -19.28 -17.45
CA PRO A 757 -6.37 -19.66 -16.34
C PRO A 757 -5.84 -20.80 -15.47
N LEU A 758 -5.00 -21.69 -16.02
CA LEU A 758 -4.35 -22.76 -15.24
C LEU A 758 -3.58 -22.22 -14.04
N GLY A 759 -2.95 -21.04 -14.16
CA GLY A 759 -2.23 -20.42 -13.05
C GLY A 759 -3.13 -20.19 -11.83
N ALA A 760 -4.33 -19.65 -12.04
CA ALA A 760 -5.30 -19.45 -10.95
C ALA A 760 -5.87 -20.78 -10.44
N MET A 761 -6.15 -21.73 -11.34
CA MET A 761 -6.74 -23.03 -10.96
C MET A 761 -5.79 -23.90 -10.13
N LEU A 762 -4.49 -23.86 -10.43
CA LEU A 762 -3.46 -24.58 -9.68
C LEU A 762 -3.07 -23.89 -8.37
N LEU A 763 -3.27 -22.57 -8.27
CA LEU A 763 -2.85 -21.80 -7.10
C LEU A 763 -4.07 -21.33 -6.29
N ILE A 764 -4.50 -20.09 -6.47
CA ILE A 764 -5.50 -19.45 -5.62
C ILE A 764 -6.85 -20.20 -5.59
N GLY A 765 -7.24 -20.84 -6.70
CA GLY A 765 -8.49 -21.59 -6.80
C GLY A 765 -8.56 -22.82 -5.89
N GLN A 766 -7.41 -23.38 -5.50
CA GLN A 766 -7.35 -24.57 -4.65
C GLN A 766 -7.48 -24.24 -3.14
N ILE A 767 -7.25 -22.98 -2.76
CA ILE A 767 -7.19 -22.50 -1.36
C ILE A 767 -8.47 -22.78 -0.57
N PRO A 768 -9.70 -22.53 -1.06
CA PRO A 768 -10.92 -22.75 -0.26
C PRO A 768 -11.11 -24.20 0.15
N ALA A 769 -10.74 -25.14 -0.72
CA ALA A 769 -10.82 -26.57 -0.44
C ALA A 769 -9.71 -27.01 0.52
N LEU A 770 -8.48 -26.52 0.34
CA LEU A 770 -7.35 -26.78 1.25
C LEU A 770 -7.62 -26.27 2.67
N ALA A 771 -8.23 -25.10 2.80
CA ALA A 771 -8.60 -24.53 4.09
C ALA A 771 -9.62 -25.39 4.87
N ARG A 772 -10.36 -26.27 4.18
CA ARG A 772 -11.49 -27.04 4.69
C ARG A 772 -11.20 -28.53 4.80
N ILE A 773 -9.95 -28.97 4.76
CA ILE A 773 -9.63 -30.41 4.87
C ILE A 773 -9.71 -30.93 6.31
N GLY A 774 -9.88 -30.05 7.30
CA GLY A 774 -9.87 -30.41 8.73
C GLY A 774 -8.48 -30.37 9.38
N ALA A 775 -7.45 -29.93 8.64
CA ALA A 775 -6.06 -29.83 9.09
C ALA A 775 -5.39 -28.57 8.50
N PRO A 776 -4.37 -28.00 9.17
CA PRO A 776 -3.62 -26.86 8.64
C PRO A 776 -2.78 -27.25 7.40
N VAL A 777 -2.75 -26.36 6.41
CA VAL A 777 -1.92 -26.48 5.20
C VAL A 777 -0.88 -25.37 5.18
N GLY A 778 0.38 -25.74 5.00
CA GLY A 778 1.46 -24.77 4.78
C GLY A 778 1.69 -24.48 3.30
N HIS A 779 1.99 -23.23 2.96
CA HIS A 779 2.27 -22.78 1.59
C HIS A 779 3.77 -22.50 1.44
N TYR A 780 4.45 -23.23 0.56
CA TYR A 780 5.91 -23.26 0.47
C TYR A 780 6.43 -23.13 -0.96
N LEU A 781 7.60 -22.51 -1.10
CA LEU A 781 8.43 -22.59 -2.28
C LEU A 781 9.03 -23.99 -2.40
N GLN A 782 9.19 -24.45 -3.63
CA GLN A 782 9.88 -25.70 -3.93
C GLN A 782 11.35 -25.70 -3.47
N SER A 783 12.01 -24.54 -3.49
CA SER A 783 13.39 -24.40 -2.99
C SER A 783 13.51 -24.59 -1.46
N ASP A 784 12.39 -24.66 -0.74
CA ASP A 784 12.35 -24.89 0.70
C ASP A 784 12.11 -26.35 1.10
N LEU A 785 11.95 -27.28 0.16
CA LEU A 785 11.74 -28.71 0.49
C LEU A 785 12.73 -29.28 1.51
N PRO A 786 14.05 -28.96 1.49
CA PRO A 786 14.98 -29.43 2.51
C PRO A 786 14.66 -28.96 3.95
N ARG A 787 13.90 -27.86 4.11
CA ARG A 787 13.48 -27.29 5.41
C ARG A 787 12.14 -27.86 5.91
N ILE A 788 11.41 -28.57 5.06
CA ILE A 788 10.04 -29.02 5.33
C ILE A 788 9.84 -30.53 5.08
N SER A 789 10.92 -31.30 5.08
CA SER A 789 10.87 -32.73 4.74
C SER A 789 10.07 -33.59 5.73
N ASP A 790 9.78 -33.08 6.93
CA ASP A 790 9.00 -33.73 7.99
C ASP A 790 7.49 -33.78 7.74
N ARG A 791 6.99 -33.14 6.67
CA ARG A 791 5.57 -33.20 6.28
C ARG A 791 5.22 -34.57 5.70
N LYS A 792 3.94 -34.94 5.79
CA LYS A 792 3.41 -36.24 5.34
C LYS A 792 2.88 -36.18 3.90
N VAL A 793 2.30 -35.05 3.50
CA VAL A 793 1.69 -34.85 2.18
C VAL A 793 2.30 -33.62 1.50
N PHE A 794 2.72 -33.78 0.24
CA PHE A 794 3.22 -32.69 -0.59
C PHE A 794 2.37 -32.56 -1.85
N LEU A 795 1.83 -31.37 -2.11
CA LEU A 795 1.05 -31.03 -3.29
C LEU A 795 1.89 -30.13 -4.20
N PHE A 796 2.50 -30.72 -5.23
CA PHE A 796 3.32 -30.02 -6.21
C PHE A 796 2.44 -29.38 -7.29
N MET A 797 2.10 -28.11 -7.09
CA MET A 797 1.09 -27.42 -7.88
C MET A 797 1.61 -26.96 -9.25
N THR A 798 2.87 -26.52 -9.32
CA THR A 798 3.42 -25.84 -10.51
C THR A 798 4.77 -26.37 -10.96
N SER A 799 5.26 -27.49 -10.43
CA SER A 799 6.62 -28.04 -10.65
C SER A 799 6.90 -28.53 -12.08
N PHE A 800 6.72 -27.68 -13.10
CA PHE A 800 6.86 -28.03 -14.51
C PHE A 800 8.33 -28.12 -14.93
N ALA A 801 9.13 -27.21 -14.40
CA ALA A 801 10.54 -27.00 -14.73
C ALA A 801 11.40 -26.93 -13.46
N PRO A 802 11.41 -27.93 -12.57
CA PRO A 802 12.28 -27.94 -11.40
C PRO A 802 13.77 -27.99 -11.81
N THR A 803 14.64 -27.31 -11.05
CA THR A 803 16.10 -27.39 -11.21
C THR A 803 16.61 -28.80 -10.88
N GLU A 804 17.90 -29.05 -11.15
CA GLU A 804 18.53 -30.29 -10.71
C GLU A 804 18.54 -30.41 -9.17
N GLU A 805 18.83 -29.32 -8.46
CA GLU A 805 18.78 -29.30 -7.00
C GLU A 805 17.37 -29.57 -6.48
N GLU A 806 16.36 -28.96 -7.10
CA GLU A 806 14.95 -29.15 -6.70
C GLU A 806 14.47 -30.57 -6.99
N ARG A 807 14.89 -31.17 -8.11
CA ARG A 807 14.60 -32.59 -8.39
C ARG A 807 15.21 -33.50 -7.34
N LYS A 808 16.47 -33.29 -6.96
CA LYS A 808 17.11 -34.02 -5.86
C LYS A 808 16.37 -33.83 -4.54
N ALA A 809 15.87 -32.62 -4.27
CA ALA A 809 15.08 -32.35 -3.08
C ALA A 809 13.72 -33.09 -3.11
N ILE A 810 13.05 -33.17 -4.26
CA ILE A 810 11.82 -33.97 -4.44
C ILE A 810 12.12 -35.46 -4.28
N ASP A 811 13.21 -35.96 -4.87
CA ASP A 811 13.62 -37.36 -4.76
C ASP A 811 13.94 -37.75 -3.32
N ALA A 812 14.53 -36.85 -2.53
CA ALA A 812 14.78 -37.07 -1.11
C ALA A 812 13.50 -37.25 -0.27
N LEU A 813 12.33 -36.86 -0.79
CA LEU A 813 11.03 -37.08 -0.16
C LEU A 813 10.39 -38.44 -0.50
N LYS A 814 10.96 -39.21 -1.44
CA LYS A 814 10.46 -40.53 -1.86
C LYS A 814 10.78 -41.62 -0.83
N GLY A 815 10.12 -41.55 0.32
CA GLY A 815 10.23 -42.50 1.43
C GLY A 815 9.53 -42.02 2.70
N GLY A 816 9.61 -42.79 3.78
CA GLY A 816 9.05 -42.44 5.09
C GLY A 816 7.52 -42.36 5.12
N GLY A 817 6.84 -43.20 4.33
CA GLY A 817 5.38 -43.24 4.23
C GLY A 817 4.74 -42.00 3.58
N ARG A 818 5.52 -41.09 2.99
CA ARG A 818 5.03 -39.83 2.44
C ARG A 818 4.13 -40.02 1.22
N THR A 819 3.24 -39.06 1.00
CA THR A 819 2.41 -38.98 -0.20
C THR A 819 2.75 -37.74 -1.01
N LEU A 820 3.18 -37.94 -2.26
CA LEU A 820 3.55 -36.87 -3.18
C LEU A 820 2.48 -36.78 -4.28
N VAL A 821 1.84 -35.62 -4.41
CA VAL A 821 0.80 -35.34 -5.41
C VAL A 821 1.33 -34.35 -6.42
N PHE A 822 1.29 -34.72 -7.70
CA PHE A 822 1.80 -33.90 -8.79
C PHE A 822 0.68 -33.47 -9.72
N PHE A 823 0.60 -32.16 -10.00
CA PHE A 823 -0.44 -31.58 -10.84
C PHE A 823 0.07 -31.22 -12.25
N TYR A 824 -0.78 -31.51 -13.24
CA TYR A 824 -0.67 -31.11 -14.64
C TYR A 824 0.60 -31.61 -15.36
N ALA A 825 1.68 -30.81 -15.41
CA ALA A 825 2.86 -31.09 -16.24
C ALA A 825 4.16 -31.28 -15.43
N PRO A 826 4.18 -32.09 -14.36
CA PRO A 826 5.30 -32.16 -13.43
C PRO A 826 6.58 -32.64 -14.11
N GLY A 827 7.66 -31.86 -14.00
CA GLY A 827 8.97 -32.24 -14.52
C GLY A 827 9.08 -32.27 -16.05
N LEU A 828 8.14 -31.68 -16.79
CA LEU A 828 8.16 -31.64 -18.24
C LEU A 828 9.44 -31.01 -18.82
N TYR A 829 9.97 -29.96 -18.19
CA TYR A 829 11.18 -29.29 -18.67
C TYR A 829 12.41 -29.89 -17.99
N ARG A 830 13.40 -30.30 -18.80
CA ARG A 830 14.66 -30.90 -18.36
C ARG A 830 15.81 -30.36 -19.19
N ALA A 831 16.85 -29.81 -18.53
CA ALA A 831 18.01 -29.22 -19.20
C ALA A 831 17.61 -28.25 -20.35
N GLY A 832 16.52 -27.53 -20.13
CA GLY A 832 15.98 -26.57 -21.07
C GLY A 832 15.24 -27.12 -22.29
N ARG A 833 14.86 -28.40 -22.31
CA ARG A 833 14.04 -29.05 -23.35
C ARG A 833 12.79 -29.69 -22.74
N LEU A 834 11.80 -29.98 -23.58
CA LEU A 834 10.65 -30.81 -23.18
C LEU A 834 11.07 -32.29 -23.12
N SER A 835 10.70 -33.00 -22.06
CA SER A 835 11.00 -34.43 -21.87
C SER A 835 9.88 -35.13 -21.11
N GLY A 836 9.16 -36.03 -21.79
CA GLY A 836 8.16 -36.89 -21.14
C GLY A 836 8.79 -37.90 -20.17
N ALA A 837 9.95 -38.47 -20.53
CA ALA A 837 10.68 -39.39 -19.65
C ALA A 837 11.07 -38.74 -18.32
N ALA A 838 11.42 -37.44 -18.34
CA ALA A 838 11.75 -36.70 -17.13
C ALA A 838 10.56 -36.46 -16.19
N MET A 839 9.33 -36.60 -16.69
CA MET A 839 8.11 -36.58 -15.86
C MET A 839 7.95 -37.91 -15.11
N GLU A 840 8.20 -39.03 -15.77
CA GLU A 840 8.16 -40.36 -15.15
C GLU A 840 9.27 -40.52 -14.11
N GLU A 841 10.50 -40.09 -14.40
CA GLU A 841 11.61 -40.07 -13.43
C GLU A 841 11.24 -39.29 -12.16
N LEU A 842 10.62 -38.12 -12.32
CA LEU A 842 10.25 -37.27 -11.20
C LEU A 842 9.10 -37.86 -10.37
N THR A 843 8.04 -38.32 -11.03
CA THR A 843 6.79 -38.72 -10.38
C THR A 843 6.71 -40.20 -10.04
N GLY A 844 7.52 -41.06 -10.67
CA GLY A 844 7.38 -42.51 -10.60
C GLY A 844 6.18 -43.08 -11.38
N ILE A 845 5.44 -42.22 -12.09
CA ILE A 845 4.23 -42.56 -12.86
C ILE A 845 4.46 -42.21 -14.33
N ARG A 846 4.15 -43.14 -15.24
CA ARG A 846 4.21 -42.88 -16.67
C ARG A 846 3.08 -41.90 -17.09
N ILE A 847 3.50 -40.73 -17.58
CA ILE A 847 2.62 -39.63 -18.01
C ILE A 847 2.93 -39.30 -19.46
N ARG A 848 1.87 -39.18 -20.27
CA ARG A 848 1.99 -38.90 -21.70
C ARG A 848 1.25 -37.64 -22.08
N ARG A 849 1.92 -36.81 -22.90
CA ARG A 849 1.29 -35.67 -23.58
C ARG A 849 0.30 -36.15 -24.64
N THR A 850 -0.88 -35.57 -24.68
CA THR A 850 -1.87 -35.82 -25.74
C THR A 850 -1.44 -35.15 -27.05
N ALA A 851 -2.02 -35.59 -28.17
CA ALA A 851 -1.73 -35.03 -29.50
C ALA A 851 -2.41 -33.67 -29.76
N GLY A 852 -3.45 -33.34 -28.98
CA GLY A 852 -4.17 -32.07 -29.04
C GLY A 852 -4.75 -31.69 -27.68
N PRO A 853 -5.65 -30.70 -27.61
CA PRO A 853 -6.27 -30.27 -26.37
C PRO A 853 -7.00 -31.42 -25.65
N GLY A 854 -7.02 -31.37 -24.32
CA GLY A 854 -7.72 -32.37 -23.51
C GLY A 854 -8.40 -31.74 -22.29
N PRO A 855 -9.42 -32.39 -21.73
CA PRO A 855 -10.23 -31.84 -20.66
C PRO A 855 -9.47 -31.73 -19.35
N LEU A 856 -9.68 -30.62 -18.65
CA LEU A 856 -9.27 -30.41 -17.26
C LEU A 856 -10.34 -30.85 -16.26
N ARG A 857 -11.20 -31.80 -16.67
CA ARG A 857 -12.29 -32.35 -15.88
C ARG A 857 -12.28 -33.87 -15.92
N ALA A 858 -12.57 -34.48 -14.77
CA ALA A 858 -12.65 -35.93 -14.63
C ALA A 858 -13.79 -36.32 -13.68
N THR A 859 -14.20 -37.58 -13.74
CA THR A 859 -15.20 -38.19 -12.84
C THR A 859 -14.52 -39.24 -11.98
N LEU A 860 -14.73 -39.16 -10.66
CA LEU A 860 -14.15 -40.09 -9.69
C LEU A 860 -14.72 -41.49 -9.87
N THR A 861 -13.84 -42.50 -9.90
CA THR A 861 -14.16 -43.93 -10.02
C THR A 861 -14.14 -44.61 -8.65
N GLY A 862 -14.70 -45.82 -8.54
CA GLY A 862 -14.62 -46.61 -7.30
C GLY A 862 -13.31 -47.39 -7.15
N GLY A 863 -13.13 -48.05 -6.00
CA GLY A 863 -12.01 -48.98 -5.75
C GLY A 863 -10.81 -48.38 -5.00
N SER A 864 -10.92 -47.14 -4.52
CA SER A 864 -9.90 -46.48 -3.70
C SER A 864 -10.49 -45.74 -2.52
N ALA A 865 -9.82 -45.79 -1.37
CA ALA A 865 -10.21 -45.04 -0.17
C ALA A 865 -10.25 -43.51 -0.40
N LEU A 866 -9.51 -43.01 -1.39
CA LEU A 866 -9.56 -41.59 -1.79
C LEU A 866 -10.98 -41.18 -2.26
N THR A 867 -11.71 -42.12 -2.85
CA THR A 867 -13.01 -41.89 -3.49
C THR A 867 -14.21 -42.27 -2.62
N ASP A 868 -13.98 -42.60 -1.35
CA ASP A 868 -15.02 -43.03 -0.43
C ASP A 868 -16.11 -41.95 -0.29
N GLY A 869 -17.33 -42.32 -0.72
CA GLY A 869 -18.50 -41.44 -0.75
C GLY A 869 -18.44 -40.34 -1.81
N LEU A 870 -17.57 -40.47 -2.82
CA LEU A 870 -17.35 -39.50 -3.90
C LEU A 870 -17.46 -40.10 -5.31
N VAL A 871 -17.71 -41.41 -5.46
CA VAL A 871 -17.83 -42.07 -6.76
C VAL A 871 -18.89 -41.38 -7.63
N GLY A 872 -18.55 -41.08 -8.88
CA GLY A 872 -19.41 -40.35 -9.81
C GLY A 872 -19.37 -38.82 -9.69
N MET A 873 -18.70 -38.26 -8.68
CA MET A 873 -18.50 -36.82 -8.57
C MET A 873 -17.50 -36.34 -9.62
N ALA A 874 -17.83 -35.23 -10.28
CA ALA A 874 -16.92 -34.54 -11.17
C ALA A 874 -15.94 -33.66 -10.39
N VAL A 875 -14.68 -33.65 -10.82
CA VAL A 875 -13.58 -32.85 -10.27
C VAL A 875 -12.84 -32.15 -11.41
N GLY A 876 -12.16 -31.04 -11.11
CA GLY A 876 -11.50 -30.23 -12.12
C GLY A 876 -12.33 -29.04 -12.60
N ALA A 877 -11.92 -28.48 -13.74
CA ALA A 877 -12.52 -27.31 -14.35
C ALA A 877 -13.15 -27.65 -15.70
N ASP A 878 -14.24 -26.95 -16.04
CA ASP A 878 -14.91 -27.04 -17.34
C ASP A 878 -14.14 -26.29 -18.45
N LEU A 879 -12.88 -26.66 -18.65
CA LEU A 879 -11.99 -26.15 -19.67
C LEU A 879 -11.14 -27.27 -20.27
N ASN A 880 -10.56 -27.00 -21.44
CA ASN A 880 -9.50 -27.83 -22.01
C ASN A 880 -8.15 -27.13 -21.83
N ALA A 881 -7.10 -27.92 -21.63
CA ALA A 881 -5.71 -27.46 -21.71
C ALA A 881 -5.05 -27.96 -23.00
N GLU A 882 -4.13 -27.16 -23.52
CA GLU A 882 -3.19 -27.57 -24.55
C GLU A 882 -1.79 -27.15 -24.11
N PRO A 883 -0.82 -28.05 -23.97
CA PRO A 883 -0.97 -29.49 -24.10
C PRO A 883 -1.82 -30.06 -22.95
N ALA A 884 -2.48 -31.18 -23.20
CA ALA A 884 -3.04 -31.99 -22.12
C ALA A 884 -2.15 -33.21 -21.85
N PHE A 885 -2.34 -33.79 -20.68
CA PHE A 885 -1.54 -34.90 -20.18
C PHE A 885 -2.45 -35.96 -19.58
N VAL A 886 -2.13 -37.22 -19.80
CA VAL A 886 -2.86 -38.37 -19.26
C VAL A 886 -1.89 -39.35 -18.65
N ALA A 887 -2.31 -40.05 -17.60
CA ALA A 887 -1.56 -41.18 -17.10
C ALA A 887 -1.76 -42.38 -18.04
N ASP A 888 -0.68 -43.08 -18.33
CA ASP A 888 -0.72 -44.34 -19.07
C ASP A 888 0.06 -45.44 -18.36
N ASP A 889 0.28 -45.32 -17.06
CA ASP A 889 0.96 -46.32 -16.23
C ASP A 889 0.03 -47.50 -15.87
N PRO A 890 0.33 -48.74 -16.31
CA PRO A 890 -0.51 -49.91 -16.04
C PRO A 890 -0.45 -50.37 -14.57
N ASP A 891 0.58 -49.99 -13.82
CA ASP A 891 0.74 -50.36 -12.40
C ASP A 891 0.05 -49.35 -11.47
N ALA A 892 -0.46 -48.24 -12.00
CA ALA A 892 -1.17 -47.23 -11.25
C ALA A 892 -2.68 -47.51 -11.19
N SER A 893 -3.27 -47.35 -9.99
CA SER A 893 -4.71 -47.44 -9.78
C SER A 893 -5.40 -46.18 -10.28
N VAL A 894 -6.43 -46.33 -11.11
CA VAL A 894 -7.22 -45.20 -11.62
C VAL A 894 -8.19 -44.68 -10.56
N ILE A 895 -8.09 -43.40 -10.24
CA ILE A 895 -8.91 -42.69 -9.25
C ILE A 895 -10.00 -41.87 -9.95
N ALA A 896 -9.71 -41.32 -11.13
CA ALA A 896 -10.69 -40.58 -11.93
C ALA A 896 -10.41 -40.76 -13.43
N ARG A 897 -11.48 -40.73 -14.22
CA ARG A 897 -11.40 -40.77 -15.69
C ARG A 897 -11.95 -39.49 -16.31
N ALA A 898 -11.30 -39.03 -17.37
CA ALA A 898 -11.87 -38.01 -18.24
C ALA A 898 -13.02 -38.60 -19.09
N ALA A 899 -13.77 -37.73 -19.76
CA ALA A 899 -14.91 -38.14 -20.60
C ALA A 899 -14.53 -39.08 -21.75
N ASP A 900 -13.29 -38.99 -22.25
CA ASP A 900 -12.73 -39.88 -23.27
C ASP A 900 -12.23 -41.22 -22.72
N GLY A 901 -12.41 -41.48 -21.41
CA GLY A 901 -11.98 -42.69 -20.72
C GLY A 901 -10.53 -42.69 -20.25
N SER A 902 -9.73 -41.68 -20.61
CA SER A 902 -8.33 -41.58 -20.18
C SER A 902 -8.20 -41.42 -18.67
N ALA A 903 -7.10 -41.94 -18.11
CA ALA A 903 -6.83 -41.87 -16.69
C ALA A 903 -6.32 -40.47 -16.31
N ALA A 904 -7.19 -39.69 -15.68
CA ALA A 904 -6.94 -38.29 -15.35
C ALA A 904 -6.37 -38.12 -13.94
N ILE A 905 -6.75 -38.99 -13.01
CA ILE A 905 -6.14 -39.07 -11.68
C ILE A 905 -5.76 -40.53 -11.42
N VAL A 906 -4.51 -40.75 -11.03
CA VAL A 906 -4.00 -42.09 -10.72
C VAL A 906 -3.18 -42.08 -9.44
N LEU A 907 -3.12 -43.23 -8.78
CA LEU A 907 -2.35 -43.46 -7.57
C LEU A 907 -1.46 -44.68 -7.76
N LYS A 908 -0.17 -44.55 -7.43
CA LYS A 908 0.80 -45.64 -7.44
C LYS A 908 1.45 -45.76 -6.07
N ARG A 909 1.35 -46.94 -5.47
CA ARG A 909 2.04 -47.23 -4.20
C ARG A 909 3.44 -47.76 -4.50
N HIS A 910 4.44 -47.10 -3.97
CA HIS A 910 5.81 -47.59 -3.93
C HIS A 910 6.06 -48.27 -2.58
N ALA A 911 7.26 -48.83 -2.38
CA ALA A 911 7.57 -49.60 -1.17
C ALA A 911 7.37 -48.82 0.14
N ASP A 912 7.73 -47.54 0.17
CA ASP A 912 7.70 -46.70 1.38
C ASP A 912 7.22 -45.26 1.11
N TRP A 913 6.48 -45.05 0.02
CA TRP A 913 5.83 -43.76 -0.29
C TRP A 913 4.73 -43.97 -1.33
N THR A 914 3.85 -42.98 -1.49
CA THR A 914 2.77 -43.00 -2.47
C THR A 914 2.94 -41.85 -3.46
N SER A 915 2.86 -42.16 -4.75
CA SER A 915 2.77 -41.17 -5.82
C SER A 915 1.33 -41.01 -6.27
N VAL A 916 0.89 -39.78 -6.46
CA VAL A 916 -0.40 -39.45 -7.03
C VAL A 916 -0.19 -38.45 -8.14
N TYR A 917 -0.73 -38.73 -9.32
CA TYR A 917 -0.70 -37.80 -10.44
C TYR A 917 -2.12 -37.33 -10.76
N SER A 918 -2.25 -36.03 -11.01
CA SER A 918 -3.51 -35.40 -11.41
C SER A 918 -3.32 -34.53 -12.64
N ALA A 919 -3.99 -34.89 -13.73
CA ALA A 919 -4.10 -34.06 -14.93
C ALA A 919 -5.06 -32.86 -14.74
N VAL A 920 -5.87 -32.86 -13.67
CA VAL A 920 -6.95 -31.89 -13.44
C VAL A 920 -6.70 -31.09 -12.15
N PRO A 921 -6.92 -29.76 -12.14
CA PRO A 921 -6.77 -28.93 -10.95
C PRO A 921 -8.00 -29.04 -10.02
N LEU A 922 -8.11 -28.15 -9.02
CA LEU A 922 -9.35 -27.90 -8.25
C LEU A 922 -9.98 -29.14 -7.60
N TRP A 923 -9.20 -29.85 -6.79
CA TRP A 923 -9.72 -30.98 -6.01
C TRP A 923 -10.68 -30.50 -4.92
N PRO A 924 -11.84 -31.16 -4.72
CA PRO A 924 -12.76 -30.82 -3.64
C PRO A 924 -12.18 -31.18 -2.26
N ALA A 925 -12.60 -30.45 -1.22
CA ALA A 925 -12.09 -30.61 0.15
C ALA A 925 -12.17 -32.05 0.66
N ARG A 926 -13.26 -32.77 0.34
CA ARG A 926 -13.45 -34.16 0.78
C ARG A 926 -12.49 -35.16 0.12
N LEU A 927 -12.10 -34.94 -1.15
CA LEU A 927 -11.08 -35.77 -1.80
C LEU A 927 -9.71 -35.55 -1.16
N LEU A 928 -9.36 -34.28 -0.90
CA LEU A 928 -8.13 -33.90 -0.20
C LEU A 928 -8.10 -34.44 1.24
N ARG A 929 -9.23 -34.40 1.95
CA ARG A 929 -9.37 -34.98 3.31
C ARG A 929 -9.16 -36.50 3.28
N ASN A 930 -9.78 -37.22 2.35
CA ASN A 930 -9.58 -38.66 2.21
C ASN A 930 -8.11 -39.00 1.92
N LEU A 931 -7.43 -38.21 1.06
CA LEU A 931 -5.99 -38.32 0.85
C LEU A 931 -5.21 -38.11 2.16
N CYS A 932 -5.51 -37.05 2.92
CA CYS A 932 -4.84 -36.74 4.18
C CYS A 932 -5.02 -37.84 5.23
N ARG A 933 -6.24 -38.40 5.36
CA ARG A 933 -6.52 -39.56 6.20
C ARG A 933 -5.70 -40.77 5.81
N SER A 934 -5.61 -41.06 4.50
CA SER A 934 -4.81 -42.18 3.99
C SER A 934 -3.30 -42.02 4.26
N ALA A 935 -2.83 -40.78 4.37
CA ALA A 935 -1.44 -40.43 4.70
C ALA A 935 -1.19 -40.27 6.21
N GLY A 936 -2.21 -40.48 7.05
CA GLY A 936 -2.10 -40.37 8.51
C GLY A 936 -1.92 -38.94 9.03
N VAL A 937 -2.41 -37.93 8.31
CA VAL A 937 -2.42 -36.53 8.77
C VAL A 937 -3.38 -36.39 9.95
N HIS A 938 -2.99 -35.63 10.97
CA HIS A 938 -3.84 -35.31 12.12
C HIS A 938 -5.02 -34.42 11.70
N GLU A 939 -6.22 -34.91 11.93
CA GLU A 939 -7.47 -34.20 11.63
C GLU A 939 -8.00 -33.54 12.89
N TYR A 940 -8.07 -32.21 12.90
CA TYR A 940 -8.60 -31.42 14.02
C TYR A 940 -10.13 -31.46 14.05
N ILE A 941 -10.79 -31.40 12.89
CA ILE A 941 -12.26 -31.45 12.77
C ILE A 941 -12.67 -32.23 11.51
N ALA A 942 -13.82 -32.89 11.58
CA ALA A 942 -14.37 -33.68 10.46
C ALA A 942 -15.31 -32.91 9.52
N THR A 943 -15.70 -31.70 9.90
CA THR A 943 -16.60 -30.84 9.13
C THR A 943 -15.84 -29.99 8.10
N ASP A 944 -16.55 -29.46 7.12
CA ASP A 944 -16.00 -28.62 6.04
C ASP A 944 -15.82 -27.14 6.47
N ASP A 945 -15.40 -26.92 7.73
CA ASP A 945 -15.09 -25.59 8.25
C ASP A 945 -13.60 -25.27 8.06
N VAL A 946 -13.26 -23.98 8.12
CA VAL A 946 -11.86 -23.54 7.94
C VAL A 946 -11.06 -23.81 9.20
N VAL A 947 -9.84 -24.36 9.05
CA VAL A 947 -8.92 -24.66 10.16
C VAL A 947 -7.57 -23.96 9.99
N TRP A 948 -7.12 -23.30 11.05
CA TRP A 948 -5.73 -22.90 11.23
C TRP A 948 -5.20 -23.47 12.55
N ALA A 949 -3.95 -23.94 12.58
CA ALA A 949 -3.36 -24.46 13.80
C ALA A 949 -1.84 -24.31 13.85
N THR A 950 -1.34 -24.20 15.08
CA THR A 950 0.06 -24.35 15.49
C THR A 950 0.11 -25.26 16.72
N ARG A 951 1.32 -25.57 17.23
CA ARG A 951 1.45 -26.44 18.42
C ARG A 951 0.74 -25.90 19.68
N GLY A 952 0.56 -24.59 19.76
CA GLY A 952 -0.01 -23.88 20.90
C GLY A 952 -1.36 -23.22 20.62
N ALA A 953 -1.94 -23.35 19.41
CA ALA A 953 -3.23 -22.77 19.10
C ALA A 953 -3.98 -23.51 17.99
N VAL A 954 -5.31 -23.48 18.03
CA VAL A 954 -6.19 -23.90 16.93
C VAL A 954 -7.32 -22.91 16.76
N ALA A 955 -7.63 -22.53 15.53
CA ALA A 955 -8.75 -21.67 15.18
C ALA A 955 -9.64 -22.34 14.14
N VAL A 956 -10.94 -22.20 14.34
CA VAL A 956 -11.98 -22.74 13.46
C VAL A 956 -12.91 -21.60 13.07
N SER A 957 -13.17 -21.45 11.76
CA SER A 957 -14.18 -20.53 11.23
C SER A 957 -15.32 -21.35 10.64
N ALA A 958 -16.46 -21.34 11.32
CA ALA A 958 -17.60 -22.19 11.00
C ALA A 958 -18.57 -21.48 10.07
N ARG A 959 -19.02 -22.16 9.01
CA ARG A 959 -20.05 -21.61 8.12
C ARG A 959 -21.43 -21.69 8.78
N GLU A 960 -21.81 -22.90 9.16
CA GLU A 960 -23.07 -23.18 9.83
C GLU A 960 -22.87 -23.18 11.35
N GLY A 961 -23.88 -22.71 12.08
CA GLY A 961 -23.89 -22.79 13.53
C GLY A 961 -23.95 -24.23 14.06
N GLY A 962 -23.75 -24.40 15.35
CA GLY A 962 -23.82 -25.68 16.05
C GLY A 962 -22.49 -26.12 16.65
N GLN A 963 -22.50 -27.34 17.21
CA GLN A 963 -21.36 -27.87 17.94
C GLN A 963 -20.33 -28.50 17.00
N ARG A 964 -19.04 -28.34 17.30
CA ARG A 964 -17.92 -29.07 16.69
C ARG A 964 -17.16 -29.84 17.75
N LEU A 965 -16.73 -31.06 17.39
CA LEU A 965 -15.75 -31.82 18.14
C LEU A 965 -14.37 -31.52 17.54
N ILE A 966 -13.45 -31.06 18.39
CA ILE A 966 -12.09 -30.68 18.00
C ILE A 966 -11.11 -31.67 18.64
N HIS A 967 -10.32 -32.36 17.82
CA HIS A 967 -9.29 -33.31 18.25
C HIS A 967 -7.91 -32.66 18.30
N LEU A 968 -7.18 -32.93 19.36
CA LEU A 968 -5.85 -32.39 19.63
C LEU A 968 -4.79 -33.47 19.43
N PRO A 969 -3.61 -33.12 18.88
CA PRO A 969 -2.52 -34.07 18.68
C PRO A 969 -1.84 -34.48 19.99
N ARG A 970 -2.12 -33.76 21.08
CA ARG A 970 -1.63 -34.01 22.44
C ARG A 970 -2.68 -33.55 23.45
N ALA A 971 -2.61 -34.07 24.67
CA ALA A 971 -3.38 -33.53 25.77
C ALA A 971 -2.97 -32.07 26.03
N ALA A 972 -3.96 -31.18 26.20
CA ALA A 972 -3.71 -29.77 26.48
C ALA A 972 -4.81 -29.17 27.37
N THR A 973 -4.45 -28.10 28.08
CA THR A 973 -5.43 -27.19 28.66
C THR A 973 -5.87 -26.19 27.59
N VAL A 974 -7.18 -26.12 27.35
CA VAL A 974 -7.78 -25.34 26.27
C VAL A 974 -8.39 -24.07 26.84
N ARG A 975 -8.02 -22.93 26.29
CA ARG A 975 -8.63 -21.63 26.61
C ARG A 975 -9.11 -20.95 25.35
N ASP A 976 -10.21 -20.21 25.43
CA ASP A 976 -10.60 -19.30 24.35
C ASP A 976 -9.54 -18.20 24.23
N LEU A 977 -8.96 -18.04 23.05
CA LEU A 977 -7.84 -17.11 22.83
C LEU A 977 -8.30 -15.66 22.92
N PHE A 978 -9.56 -15.35 22.63
CA PHE A 978 -10.09 -13.99 22.63
C PHE A 978 -10.53 -13.54 24.03
N SER A 979 -11.23 -14.39 24.79
CA SER A 979 -11.65 -14.06 26.16
C SER A 979 -10.63 -14.45 27.24
N GLY A 980 -9.82 -15.49 27.00
CA GLY A 980 -8.92 -16.09 28.00
C GLY A 980 -9.61 -17.13 28.91
N GLU A 981 -10.91 -17.36 28.71
CA GLU A 981 -11.70 -18.29 29.51
C GLU A 981 -11.23 -19.73 29.32
N LEU A 982 -11.26 -20.50 30.40
CA LEU A 982 -10.96 -21.92 30.38
C LEU A 982 -12.12 -22.68 29.72
N VAL A 983 -11.81 -23.48 28.69
CA VAL A 983 -12.77 -24.32 27.97
C VAL A 983 -12.68 -25.77 28.46
N ALA A 984 -11.48 -26.33 28.55
CA ALA A 984 -11.24 -27.70 29.00
C ALA A 984 -9.84 -27.83 29.63
N ARG A 985 -9.61 -28.87 30.44
CA ARG A 985 -8.31 -29.15 31.08
C ARG A 985 -7.84 -30.55 30.73
N ASP A 986 -6.58 -30.65 30.28
CA ASP A 986 -5.88 -31.91 30.04
C ASP A 986 -6.69 -32.90 29.19
N VAL A 987 -7.17 -32.43 28.03
CA VAL A 987 -8.01 -33.21 27.12
C VAL A 987 -7.32 -33.45 25.79
N LEU A 988 -7.63 -34.58 25.15
CA LEU A 988 -7.27 -34.88 23.75
C LEU A 988 -8.34 -34.40 22.76
N GLU A 989 -9.52 -34.06 23.24
CA GLU A 989 -10.60 -33.52 22.43
C GLU A 989 -11.53 -32.65 23.27
N PHE A 990 -12.19 -31.69 22.64
CA PHE A 990 -13.20 -30.86 23.31
C PHE A 990 -14.31 -30.46 22.35
N ARG A 991 -15.44 -30.06 22.91
CA ARG A 991 -16.60 -29.56 22.16
C ARG A 991 -16.67 -28.05 22.27
N ALA A 992 -16.97 -27.39 21.16
CA ALA A 992 -17.20 -25.96 21.12
C ALA A 992 -18.43 -25.65 20.27
N ASP A 993 -19.30 -24.78 20.78
CA ASP A 993 -20.45 -24.27 20.04
C ASP A 993 -20.06 -23.03 19.24
N PHE A 994 -20.60 -22.95 18.03
CA PHE A 994 -20.41 -21.86 17.09
C PHE A 994 -21.76 -21.25 16.70
N ALA A 995 -21.85 -19.93 16.71
CA ALA A 995 -22.89 -19.23 15.98
C ALA A 995 -22.62 -19.30 14.46
N PRO A 996 -23.63 -19.10 13.60
CA PRO A 996 -23.42 -19.03 12.16
C PRO A 996 -22.33 -18.02 11.79
N LEU A 997 -21.46 -18.38 10.84
CA LEU A 997 -20.33 -17.58 10.36
C LEU A 997 -19.25 -17.25 11.42
N GLN A 998 -19.36 -17.77 12.65
CA GLN A 998 -18.46 -17.41 13.74
C GLN A 998 -17.06 -18.01 13.56
N THR A 999 -16.05 -17.23 13.94
CA THR A 999 -14.68 -17.73 14.14
C THR A 999 -14.36 -17.80 15.63
N ARG A 1000 -13.78 -18.91 16.06
CA ARG A 1000 -13.23 -19.07 17.41
C ARG A 1000 -11.78 -19.53 17.32
N ALA A 1001 -10.95 -19.01 18.22
CA ALA A 1001 -9.56 -19.39 18.36
C ALA A 1001 -9.30 -19.86 19.78
N PHE A 1002 -8.49 -20.90 19.94
CA PHE A 1002 -8.21 -21.56 21.21
C PHE A 1002 -6.70 -21.67 21.43
N ALA A 1003 -6.25 -21.28 22.62
CA ALA A 1003 -4.90 -21.53 23.12
C ALA A 1003 -4.80 -22.96 23.65
N LEU A 1004 -3.69 -23.63 23.36
CA LEU A 1004 -3.35 -25.00 23.76
C LEU A 1004 -2.12 -24.98 24.68
N GLU A 1005 -2.35 -25.00 25.98
CA GLU A 1005 -1.32 -25.00 27.03
C GLU A 1005 -0.91 -26.43 27.37
#